data_AF-A0A3M1QZE9-F1
#
_entry.id   AF-A0A3M1QZE9-F1
#
_cell.length_a   1.000
_cell.length_b   1.000
_cell.length_c   1.000
_cell.angle_alpha   90.00
_cell.angle_beta   90.00
_cell.angle_gamma   90.00
#
_symmetry.space_group_name_H-M   'P 1'
#
loop_
_entity.id
_entity.type
_entity.pdbx_description
1 polymer ?
#
loop_
_entity_poly.entity_id
_entity_poly.type
_entity_poly.pdbx_seq_one_letter_code
_entity_poly.pdbx_strand_id
1 'polypeptide(L)'
;MGNTIHAAGRRKRWQSCWPIVLGLLLLVSLLPGGTSWAENGRRIVVFQPGTPETVQEQVVAESGSTILQQLPLLNAVVIQLPSGQEQAALALLQSHPEVQAIETDPTIQAEALSNGIQGLITPVDAAPFGYTWNLLQIGFDQVDPAIQGAGVQVAILDTGIDATHPELSPQVVGGYNARAGGMEGDFMDYNGHGTHVAGIIHTIAPQATLYAVRVLDEAGGGYLSDLINGLSWVYQQPAIRVVNMSLGFYQGSPLLQQIVQLLQQKGVVMVTSVGNYDCGIPASEGGDSIGATSEGGDSEGGDSEGGDGSGGDGAGPSCTWQVKYPARYPETIGVGATDSTANITTYSVEGVEVDVVAPGGTREVPVLSTYPGGGYGVGSGTSQAAAHVSGLVALLLGVNPSLTPDDIRMVLQDTALDLGVTGTLQGAGLIDAAFATQLAPLVCFGQYATMMGTEGDDILSGTPGTDVIVGLGGNDIIQGKDGNDLLCGGAGDDSIEAGYGDDFLDGGPGDDLLDGQGGNDVLIAGAGNDALDGGYGNDVLVGGEGNNLLSGGDGSDILQGGPDQDIMQGGYGDDLLDGGAGDDFLDGQGGNDMLQGGTGYDVLSGGYGNDILDGGEGNDQLSGQGGDDVMVGGAGNDMLDGGYGYDFLDGGEGVDLLNGGGGIDTCLNGESLSKCEP
;
A
#
# COMPACT_ATOMS: atom_id res chain seq x y z
N MET A 1 10.67 -72.94 -1.96
CA MET A 1 9.41 -72.32 -1.50
C MET A 1 9.79 -70.89 -1.14
N GLY A 2 9.79 -69.88 -2.02
CA GLY A 2 8.74 -69.38 -2.94
C GLY A 2 8.23 -68.06 -2.31
N ASN A 3 8.16 -66.89 -2.94
CA ASN A 3 8.37 -66.42 -4.30
C ASN A 3 8.84 -64.94 -4.20
N THR A 4 9.94 -64.57 -4.86
CA THR A 4 10.33 -63.17 -5.10
C THR A 4 9.64 -62.69 -6.39
N ILE A 5 8.91 -61.58 -6.33
CA ILE A 5 8.33 -60.92 -7.51
C ILE A 5 9.11 -59.64 -7.80
N HIS A 6 9.63 -59.57 -9.02
CA HIS A 6 10.34 -58.47 -9.64
C HIS A 6 9.49 -57.19 -9.77
N ALA A 7 10.03 -56.06 -9.30
CA ALA A 7 9.64 -54.74 -9.77
C ALA A 7 10.57 -54.35 -10.94
N ALA A 8 10.03 -54.40 -12.16
CA ALA A 8 10.71 -53.99 -13.37
C ALA A 8 10.73 -52.46 -13.48
N GLY A 9 11.91 -51.86 -13.38
CA GLY A 9 12.13 -50.45 -13.70
C GLY A 9 11.93 -50.18 -15.19
N ARG A 10 11.04 -49.24 -15.52
CA ARG A 10 11.00 -48.56 -16.81
C ARG A 10 11.37 -47.11 -16.61
N ARG A 11 12.68 -46.82 -16.64
CA ARG A 11 13.18 -45.48 -17.00
C ARG A 11 12.91 -45.27 -18.49
N LYS A 12 11.93 -44.42 -18.83
CA LYS A 12 11.76 -43.94 -20.20
C LYS A 12 12.29 -42.50 -20.29
N ARG A 13 13.32 -42.38 -21.12
CA ARG A 13 13.98 -41.18 -21.64
C ARG A 13 12.97 -40.08 -22.01
N TRP A 14 13.15 -38.90 -21.43
CA TRP A 14 12.84 -37.60 -22.05
C TRP A 14 14.05 -36.69 -21.82
N GLN A 15 15.08 -36.93 -22.62
CA GLN A 15 16.09 -35.92 -22.93
C GLN A 15 15.86 -35.51 -24.38
N SER A 16 16.23 -34.27 -24.70
CA SER A 16 16.23 -33.61 -26.02
C SER A 16 14.87 -33.15 -26.57
N CYS A 17 14.54 -31.87 -26.30
CA CYS A 17 13.92 -30.91 -27.23
C CYS A 17 13.88 -29.50 -26.58
N TRP A 18 15.01 -28.96 -26.12
CA TRP A 18 15.04 -27.63 -25.45
C TRP A 18 16.11 -26.62 -25.91
N PRO A 19 16.72 -26.71 -27.12
CA PRO A 19 17.42 -25.53 -27.66
C PRO A 19 17.02 -25.15 -29.11
N ILE A 20 15.76 -25.35 -29.52
CA ILE A 20 15.28 -24.91 -30.86
C ILE A 20 14.25 -23.75 -30.80
N VAL A 21 13.77 -23.38 -29.60
CA VAL A 21 12.81 -22.26 -29.44
C VAL A 21 13.49 -20.89 -29.21
N LEU A 22 14.76 -20.86 -28.76
CA LEU A 22 15.50 -19.60 -28.58
C LEU A 22 16.06 -18.99 -29.89
N GLY A 23 16.09 -19.75 -30.98
CA GLY A 23 16.74 -19.35 -32.24
C GLY A 23 15.84 -18.62 -33.25
N LEU A 24 14.55 -18.42 -32.95
CA LEU A 24 13.56 -17.87 -33.89
C LEU A 24 12.96 -16.52 -33.44
N LEU A 25 13.33 -16.01 -32.26
CA LEU A 25 12.91 -14.70 -31.74
C LEU A 25 13.89 -13.54 -32.05
N LEU A 26 15.00 -13.81 -32.74
CA LEU A 26 16.12 -12.85 -32.90
C LEU A 26 16.31 -12.32 -34.33
N LEU A 27 15.34 -12.48 -35.24
CA LEU A 27 15.51 -12.17 -36.67
C LEU A 27 14.45 -11.25 -37.29
N VAL A 28 13.80 -10.38 -36.50
CA VAL A 28 12.86 -9.36 -37.03
C VAL A 28 13.34 -7.90 -36.83
N SER A 29 14.45 -7.65 -36.13
CA SER A 29 14.83 -6.28 -35.74
C SER A 29 15.76 -5.50 -36.70
N LEU A 30 15.83 -5.85 -38.00
CA LEU A 30 16.72 -5.12 -38.94
C LEU A 30 16.05 -4.75 -40.26
N LEU A 31 15.11 -3.80 -40.23
CA LEU A 31 14.86 -2.87 -41.34
C LEU A 31 14.58 -1.46 -40.79
N PRO A 32 15.36 -0.43 -41.18
CA PRO A 32 15.18 0.93 -40.68
C PRO A 32 14.17 1.70 -41.55
N GLY A 33 13.12 2.24 -40.92
CA GLY A 33 12.31 3.33 -41.49
C GLY A 33 10.80 3.23 -41.24
N GLY A 34 10.29 3.95 -40.24
CA GLY A 34 8.88 4.32 -40.12
C GLY A 34 8.31 4.30 -38.70
N THR A 35 8.26 5.46 -38.03
CA THR A 35 7.26 5.90 -37.01
C THR A 35 6.67 4.82 -36.07
N SER A 36 7.21 4.61 -34.86
CA SER A 36 6.77 5.24 -33.59
C SER A 36 5.25 5.12 -33.27
N TRP A 37 4.89 4.26 -32.31
CA TRP A 37 3.63 4.20 -31.53
C TRP A 37 2.34 3.65 -32.20
N ALA A 38 2.42 2.82 -33.24
CA ALA A 38 1.26 2.23 -33.93
C ALA A 38 1.11 0.69 -33.77
N GLU A 39 1.60 0.09 -32.69
CA GLU A 39 2.16 -1.28 -32.81
C GLU A 39 1.22 -2.50 -32.67
N ASN A 40 -0.06 -2.38 -32.29
CA ASN A 40 -0.99 -3.56 -32.29
C ASN A 40 -2.23 -3.41 -33.19
N GLY A 41 -2.50 -2.22 -33.73
CA GLY A 41 -3.71 -1.94 -34.54
C GLY A 41 -5.05 -2.09 -33.81
N ARG A 42 -5.06 -2.35 -32.49
CA ARG A 42 -6.28 -2.45 -31.66
C ARG A 42 -6.75 -1.08 -31.23
N ARG A 43 -8.06 -0.85 -31.26
CA ARG A 43 -8.69 0.43 -30.86
C ARG A 43 -9.96 0.17 -30.07
N ILE A 44 -10.29 1.09 -29.19
CA ILE A 44 -11.60 1.14 -28.53
C ILE A 44 -12.38 2.30 -29.16
N VAL A 45 -13.48 1.98 -29.85
CA VAL A 45 -14.36 2.96 -30.49
C VAL A 45 -15.53 3.21 -29.57
N VAL A 46 -15.65 4.43 -29.07
CA VAL A 46 -16.75 4.88 -28.21
C VAL A 46 -17.82 5.51 -29.10
N PHE A 47 -19.06 5.05 -28.96
CA PHE A 47 -20.19 5.55 -29.73
C PHE A 47 -21.04 6.55 -28.95
N GLN A 48 -21.81 7.37 -29.65
CA GLN A 48 -22.75 8.32 -29.05
C GLN A 48 -23.76 7.60 -28.14
N PRO A 49 -24.10 8.14 -26.96
CA PRO A 49 -25.00 7.47 -26.02
C PRO A 49 -26.30 7.00 -26.68
N GLY A 50 -26.60 5.70 -26.55
CA GLY A 50 -27.80 5.07 -27.10
C GLY A 50 -27.68 4.56 -28.54
N THR A 51 -26.51 4.67 -29.19
CA THR A 51 -26.27 4.02 -30.49
C THR A 51 -26.45 2.50 -30.37
N PRO A 52 -27.42 1.87 -31.08
CA PRO A 52 -27.66 0.44 -30.96
C PRO A 52 -26.47 -0.41 -31.43
N GLU A 53 -26.21 -1.56 -30.79
CA GLU A 53 -25.11 -2.48 -31.17
C GLU A 53 -25.09 -2.81 -32.66
N THR A 54 -26.25 -3.02 -33.29
CA THR A 54 -26.36 -3.27 -34.74
C THR A 54 -25.82 -2.13 -35.61
N VAL A 55 -25.93 -0.89 -35.13
CA VAL A 55 -25.37 0.29 -35.82
C VAL A 55 -23.87 0.34 -35.58
N GLN A 56 -23.41 0.06 -34.36
CA GLN A 56 -21.99 -0.03 -34.05
C GLN A 56 -21.29 -1.07 -34.95
N GLU A 57 -21.91 -2.26 -35.08
CA GLU A 57 -21.44 -3.34 -35.95
C GLU A 57 -21.35 -2.91 -37.41
N GLN A 58 -22.35 -2.17 -37.90
CA GLN A 58 -22.34 -1.64 -39.26
C GLN A 58 -21.20 -0.63 -39.47
N VAL A 59 -21.01 0.31 -38.55
CA VAL A 59 -19.95 1.33 -38.64
C VAL A 59 -18.57 0.69 -38.66
N VAL A 60 -18.34 -0.30 -37.80
CA VAL A 60 -17.06 -1.05 -37.76
C VAL A 60 -16.87 -1.86 -39.05
N ALA A 61 -17.93 -2.47 -39.59
CA ALA A 61 -17.85 -3.20 -40.85
C ALA A 61 -17.53 -2.26 -42.04
N GLU A 62 -18.08 -1.05 -42.04
CA GLU A 62 -17.82 -0.03 -43.08
C GLU A 62 -16.37 0.47 -43.08
N SER A 63 -15.69 0.49 -41.93
CA SER A 63 -14.25 0.81 -41.85
C SER A 63 -13.35 -0.36 -42.28
N GLY A 64 -13.91 -1.53 -42.55
CA GLY A 64 -13.16 -2.76 -42.84
C GLY A 64 -12.45 -3.34 -41.61
N SER A 65 -12.83 -2.92 -40.41
CA SER A 65 -12.29 -3.40 -39.15
C SER A 65 -13.04 -4.63 -38.65
N THR A 66 -12.39 -5.41 -37.78
CA THR A 66 -13.00 -6.59 -37.16
C THR A 66 -13.31 -6.30 -35.70
N ILE A 67 -14.51 -6.63 -35.24
CA ILE A 67 -14.87 -6.54 -33.82
C ILE A 67 -14.17 -7.67 -33.06
N LEU A 68 -13.47 -7.30 -32.00
CA LEU A 68 -12.85 -8.22 -31.06
C LEU A 68 -13.72 -8.46 -29.82
N GLN A 69 -14.37 -7.40 -29.34
CA GLN A 69 -15.15 -7.43 -28.10
C GLN A 69 -16.14 -6.27 -28.06
N GLN A 70 -17.31 -6.51 -27.46
CA GLN A 70 -18.31 -5.49 -27.16
C GLN A 70 -18.14 -5.01 -25.72
N LEU A 71 -18.32 -3.71 -25.47
CA LEU A 71 -18.30 -3.09 -24.14
C LEU A 71 -19.61 -2.30 -23.92
N PRO A 72 -20.76 -2.97 -23.69
CA PRO A 72 -22.07 -2.34 -23.73
C PRO A 72 -22.29 -1.28 -22.65
N LEU A 73 -21.70 -1.46 -21.45
CA LEU A 73 -21.82 -0.52 -20.33
C LEU A 73 -21.33 0.89 -20.71
N LEU A 74 -20.32 0.96 -21.57
CA LEU A 74 -19.68 2.20 -22.00
C LEU A 74 -20.01 2.56 -23.46
N ASN A 75 -20.96 1.83 -24.06
CA ASN A 75 -21.37 2.00 -25.45
C ASN A 75 -20.17 2.03 -26.41
N ALA A 76 -19.25 1.08 -26.21
CA ALA A 76 -17.96 1.03 -26.91
C ALA A 76 -17.69 -0.36 -27.51
N VAL A 77 -16.81 -0.39 -28.51
CA VAL A 77 -16.42 -1.61 -29.21
C VAL A 77 -14.91 -1.67 -29.37
N VAL A 78 -14.33 -2.81 -29.02
CA VAL A 78 -12.92 -3.11 -29.26
C VAL A 78 -12.78 -3.69 -30.66
N ILE A 79 -11.91 -3.09 -31.47
CA ILE A 79 -11.73 -3.46 -32.86
C ILE A 79 -10.27 -3.72 -33.20
N GLN A 80 -10.06 -4.56 -34.21
CA GLN A 80 -8.80 -4.69 -34.92
C GLN A 80 -8.89 -3.90 -36.23
N LEU A 81 -8.00 -2.92 -36.40
CA LEU A 81 -7.85 -2.22 -37.68
C LEU A 81 -7.31 -3.17 -38.76
N PRO A 82 -7.74 -3.00 -40.03
CA PRO A 82 -7.25 -3.81 -41.14
C PRO A 82 -5.76 -3.52 -41.41
N SER A 83 -4.96 -4.60 -41.49
CA SER A 83 -3.53 -4.49 -41.72
C SER A 83 -3.21 -3.80 -43.06
N GLY A 84 -2.37 -2.76 -43.01
CA GLY A 84 -1.98 -1.95 -44.17
C GLY A 84 -3.05 -0.95 -44.64
N GLN A 85 -4.15 -0.79 -43.91
CA GLN A 85 -5.25 0.15 -44.17
C GLN A 85 -5.65 0.91 -42.88
N GLU A 86 -4.81 0.91 -41.85
CA GLU A 86 -5.12 1.38 -40.50
C GLU A 86 -5.49 2.87 -40.50
N GLN A 87 -4.74 3.72 -41.20
CA GLN A 87 -5.02 5.15 -41.31
C GLN A 87 -6.33 5.45 -42.02
N ALA A 88 -6.66 4.68 -43.08
CA ALA A 88 -7.89 4.87 -43.83
C ALA A 88 -9.11 4.44 -43.01
N ALA A 89 -9.03 3.29 -42.33
CA ALA A 89 -10.06 2.82 -41.42
C ALA A 89 -10.29 3.79 -40.26
N LEU A 90 -9.22 4.31 -39.65
CA LEU A 90 -9.32 5.29 -38.56
C LEU A 90 -9.98 6.59 -39.03
N ALA A 91 -9.65 7.10 -40.21
CA ALA A 91 -10.27 8.30 -40.76
C ALA A 91 -11.78 8.12 -41.04
N LEU A 92 -12.19 6.93 -41.50
CA LEU A 92 -13.61 6.59 -41.68
C LEU A 92 -14.34 6.59 -40.33
N LEU A 93 -13.78 5.93 -39.32
CA LEU A 93 -14.37 5.89 -37.98
C LEU A 93 -14.46 7.29 -37.34
N GLN A 94 -13.39 8.08 -37.39
CA GLN A 94 -13.34 9.42 -36.81
C GLN A 94 -14.32 10.41 -37.44
N SER A 95 -14.70 10.19 -38.71
CA SER A 95 -15.64 11.06 -39.42
C SER A 95 -17.09 10.59 -39.33
N HIS A 96 -17.34 9.41 -38.74
CA HIS A 96 -18.67 8.84 -38.65
C HIS A 96 -19.48 9.53 -37.53
N PRO A 97 -20.72 10.01 -37.78
CA PRO A 97 -21.48 10.82 -36.82
C PRO A 97 -21.85 10.08 -35.52
N GLU A 98 -21.93 8.75 -35.57
CA GLU A 98 -22.21 7.90 -34.39
C GLU A 98 -20.97 7.64 -33.53
N VAL A 99 -19.75 7.95 -34.01
CA VAL A 99 -18.52 7.75 -33.23
C VAL A 99 -18.25 9.01 -32.41
N GLN A 100 -18.11 8.83 -31.10
CA GLN A 100 -17.81 9.90 -30.14
C GLN A 100 -16.30 10.07 -29.97
N ALA A 101 -15.58 8.96 -29.77
CA ALA A 101 -14.14 8.97 -29.52
C ALA A 101 -13.50 7.65 -29.97
N ILE A 102 -12.19 7.67 -30.14
CA ILE A 102 -11.40 6.46 -30.41
C ILE A 102 -10.15 6.50 -29.54
N GLU A 103 -10.01 5.51 -28.66
CA GLU A 103 -8.84 5.34 -27.80
C GLU A 103 -7.92 4.22 -28.33
N THR A 104 -6.65 4.30 -27.94
CA THR A 104 -5.72 3.17 -28.07
C THR A 104 -6.12 2.07 -27.07
N ASP A 105 -5.84 0.81 -27.43
CA ASP A 105 -5.99 -0.34 -26.53
C ASP A 105 -4.58 -0.83 -26.14
N PRO A 106 -3.90 -0.14 -25.20
CA PRO A 106 -2.54 -0.47 -24.82
C PRO A 106 -2.48 -1.82 -24.09
N THR A 107 -1.28 -2.39 -24.05
CA THR A 107 -1.00 -3.56 -23.22
C THR A 107 -0.96 -3.18 -21.75
N ILE A 108 -1.44 -4.08 -20.90
CA ILE A 108 -1.33 -4.01 -19.44
C ILE A 108 -0.49 -5.21 -18.95
N GLN A 109 0.11 -5.10 -17.77
CA GLN A 109 1.01 -6.14 -17.25
C GLN A 109 0.90 -6.28 -15.73
N ALA A 110 1.06 -7.50 -15.22
CA ALA A 110 1.21 -7.79 -13.79
C ALA A 110 2.46 -7.13 -13.18
N GLU A 111 2.34 -6.66 -11.94
CA GLU A 111 3.38 -5.88 -11.24
C GLU A 111 4.05 -6.65 -10.09
N ALA A 112 4.46 -7.88 -10.37
CA ALA A 112 5.41 -8.62 -9.54
C ALA A 112 6.80 -8.62 -10.19
N LEU A 113 7.83 -8.81 -9.37
CA LEU A 113 9.21 -9.08 -9.75
C LEU A 113 9.64 -10.39 -9.09
N SER A 114 10.23 -11.25 -9.90
CA SER A 114 10.83 -12.50 -9.44
C SER A 114 12.13 -12.75 -10.20
N ASN A 115 13.25 -12.76 -9.50
CA ASN A 115 14.59 -12.83 -10.09
C ASN A 115 14.84 -11.76 -11.18
N GLY A 116 14.25 -10.58 -11.02
CA GLY A 116 14.33 -9.48 -12.00
C GLY A 116 13.43 -9.64 -13.23
N ILE A 117 12.51 -10.62 -13.24
CA ILE A 117 11.51 -10.78 -14.31
C ILE A 117 10.15 -10.29 -13.82
N GLN A 118 9.53 -9.39 -14.58
CA GLN A 118 8.24 -8.81 -14.27
C GLN A 118 7.07 -9.77 -14.56
N GLY A 119 6.06 -9.79 -13.70
CA GLY A 119 4.82 -10.56 -13.85
C GLY A 119 4.94 -12.06 -13.57
N LEU A 120 5.93 -12.49 -12.77
CA LEU A 120 6.13 -13.89 -12.41
C LEU A 120 6.31 -14.07 -10.90
N ILE A 121 5.89 -15.24 -10.41
CA ILE A 121 6.11 -15.71 -9.04
C ILE A 121 7.00 -16.97 -9.10
N THR A 122 7.98 -17.07 -8.20
CA THR A 122 8.84 -18.26 -8.13
C THR A 122 8.22 -19.31 -7.20
N PRO A 123 7.87 -20.52 -7.67
CA PRO A 123 7.39 -21.58 -6.80
C PRO A 123 8.49 -22.09 -5.86
N VAL A 124 8.10 -22.47 -4.64
CA VAL A 124 8.99 -23.02 -3.60
C VAL A 124 8.43 -24.34 -3.02
N ASP A 125 9.32 -25.23 -2.59
CA ASP A 125 8.98 -26.62 -2.25
C ASP A 125 8.19 -26.77 -0.92
N ALA A 126 8.14 -25.74 -0.07
CA ALA A 126 7.31 -25.67 1.13
C ALA A 126 7.23 -24.23 1.64
N ALA A 127 6.16 -23.86 2.35
CA ALA A 127 6.17 -22.65 3.17
C ALA A 127 7.25 -22.82 4.26
N PRO A 128 8.34 -22.03 4.26
CA PRO A 128 9.21 -21.98 5.42
C PRO A 128 8.38 -21.54 6.64
N PHE A 129 8.38 -22.37 7.70
CA PHE A 129 7.80 -21.98 8.98
C PHE A 129 8.44 -20.66 9.46
N GLY A 130 7.63 -19.63 9.73
CA GLY A 130 8.08 -18.36 10.31
C GLY A 130 8.30 -17.19 9.34
N TYR A 131 7.88 -17.29 8.07
CA TYR A 131 7.82 -16.13 7.17
C TYR A 131 6.55 -15.32 7.44
N THR A 132 6.61 -14.42 8.42
CA THR A 132 5.52 -13.48 8.77
C THR A 132 6.00 -12.04 8.90
N TRP A 133 7.21 -11.72 8.45
CA TRP A 133 7.79 -10.38 8.59
C TRP A 133 6.85 -9.29 8.06
N ASN A 134 6.21 -9.57 6.93
CA ASN A 134 5.27 -8.67 6.27
C ASN A 134 3.97 -8.46 7.07
N LEU A 135 3.56 -9.44 7.88
CA LEU A 135 2.39 -9.30 8.75
C LEU A 135 2.75 -8.55 10.03
N LEU A 136 3.93 -8.83 10.60
CA LEU A 136 4.43 -8.13 11.79
C LEU A 136 4.72 -6.66 11.50
N GLN A 137 5.25 -6.35 10.31
CA GLN A 137 5.53 -4.98 9.89
C GLN A 137 4.28 -4.08 9.85
N ILE A 138 3.09 -4.66 9.64
CA ILE A 138 1.82 -3.91 9.60
C ILE A 138 1.02 -4.07 10.91
N GLY A 139 1.65 -4.49 12.01
CA GLY A 139 0.98 -4.69 13.30
C GLY A 139 -0.08 -5.79 13.32
N PHE A 140 -0.11 -6.70 12.34
CA PHE A 140 -1.23 -7.63 12.17
C PHE A 140 -1.39 -8.62 13.35
N ASP A 141 -0.33 -8.87 14.11
CA ASP A 141 -0.37 -9.70 15.31
C ASP A 141 -1.14 -9.07 16.48
N GLN A 142 -1.43 -7.77 16.41
CA GLN A 142 -2.19 -7.03 17.40
C GLN A 142 -3.68 -6.87 17.02
N VAL A 143 -4.07 -7.19 15.78
CA VAL A 143 -5.48 -7.16 15.33
C VAL A 143 -6.32 -8.18 16.11
N ASP A 144 -7.51 -7.79 16.57
CA ASP A 144 -8.44 -8.72 17.23
C ASP A 144 -8.69 -9.94 16.33
N PRO A 145 -8.36 -11.17 16.78
CA PRO A 145 -8.58 -12.39 16.01
C PRO A 145 -10.03 -12.64 15.57
N ALA A 146 -11.02 -11.94 16.15
CA ALA A 146 -12.41 -11.98 15.71
C ALA A 146 -12.66 -11.22 14.39
N ILE A 147 -11.82 -10.24 14.05
CA ILE A 147 -11.91 -9.44 12.83
C ILE A 147 -11.28 -10.22 11.67
N GLN A 148 -12.11 -10.77 10.79
CA GLN A 148 -11.65 -11.68 9.71
C GLN A 148 -12.17 -11.33 8.31
N GLY A 149 -12.82 -10.17 8.16
CA GLY A 149 -13.39 -9.71 6.88
C GLY A 149 -14.67 -10.44 6.47
N ALA A 150 -15.44 -10.93 7.44
CA ALA A 150 -16.64 -11.72 7.21
C ALA A 150 -17.70 -10.94 6.41
N GLY A 151 -18.24 -11.55 5.36
CA GLY A 151 -19.31 -10.96 4.55
C GLY A 151 -18.84 -9.96 3.49
N VAL A 152 -17.53 -9.65 3.44
CA VAL A 152 -16.94 -8.80 2.41
C VAL A 152 -16.59 -9.64 1.18
N GLN A 153 -16.86 -9.10 -0.01
CA GLN A 153 -16.52 -9.73 -1.28
C GLN A 153 -15.46 -8.92 -2.02
N VAL A 154 -14.38 -9.60 -2.41
CA VAL A 154 -13.21 -9.04 -3.08
C VAL A 154 -13.12 -9.60 -4.49
N ALA A 155 -13.07 -8.73 -5.49
CA ALA A 155 -12.70 -9.09 -6.86
C ALA A 155 -11.20 -8.88 -7.08
N ILE A 156 -10.52 -9.89 -7.59
CA ILE A 156 -9.09 -9.84 -7.91
C ILE A 156 -8.97 -9.87 -9.44
N LEU A 157 -8.60 -8.73 -10.04
CA LEU A 157 -8.44 -8.59 -11.48
C LEU A 157 -7.00 -8.90 -11.87
N ASP A 158 -6.76 -10.14 -12.30
CA ASP A 158 -5.39 -10.67 -12.45
C ASP A 158 -5.32 -11.81 -13.50
N THR A 159 -4.34 -12.72 -13.38
CA THR A 159 -4.13 -13.90 -14.24
C THR A 159 -5.13 -15.04 -14.01
N GLY A 160 -5.96 -14.91 -12.99
CA GLY A 160 -6.88 -15.95 -12.48
C GLY A 160 -6.53 -16.35 -11.05
N ILE A 161 -7.26 -17.31 -10.49
CA ILE A 161 -6.95 -17.90 -9.18
C ILE A 161 -7.07 -19.43 -9.28
N ASP A 162 -6.12 -20.16 -8.72
CA ASP A 162 -6.30 -21.59 -8.47
C ASP A 162 -7.27 -21.82 -7.30
N ALA A 163 -8.57 -21.89 -7.62
CA ALA A 163 -9.63 -22.16 -6.64
C ALA A 163 -9.55 -23.56 -6.01
N THR A 164 -8.66 -24.44 -6.49
CA THR A 164 -8.43 -25.76 -5.89
C THR A 164 -7.33 -25.76 -4.84
N HIS A 165 -6.63 -24.63 -4.66
CA HIS A 165 -5.62 -24.47 -3.61
C HIS A 165 -6.27 -24.72 -2.23
N PRO A 166 -5.70 -25.59 -1.37
CA PRO A 166 -6.34 -25.96 -0.10
C PRO A 166 -6.68 -24.79 0.82
N GLU A 167 -5.83 -23.76 0.84
CA GLU A 167 -6.04 -22.55 1.64
C GLU A 167 -7.12 -21.63 1.03
N LEU A 168 -7.24 -21.57 -0.29
CA LEU A 168 -8.17 -20.64 -0.96
C LEU A 168 -9.54 -21.25 -1.25
N SER A 169 -9.61 -22.57 -1.40
CA SER A 169 -10.81 -23.28 -1.86
C SER A 169 -12.10 -23.02 -1.08
N PRO A 170 -12.09 -22.71 0.23
CA PRO A 170 -13.32 -22.32 0.93
C PRO A 170 -13.85 -20.94 0.54
N GLN A 171 -12.96 -20.03 0.11
CA GLN A 171 -13.26 -18.62 -0.08
C GLN A 171 -13.38 -18.18 -1.53
N VAL A 172 -12.79 -18.91 -2.49
CA VAL A 172 -12.93 -18.61 -3.91
C VAL A 172 -14.24 -19.19 -4.44
N VAL A 173 -15.28 -18.37 -4.55
CA VAL A 173 -16.65 -18.82 -4.85
C VAL A 173 -17.03 -18.74 -6.32
N GLY A 174 -16.23 -18.06 -7.14
CA GLY A 174 -16.50 -17.90 -8.56
C GLY A 174 -15.53 -16.94 -9.26
N GLY A 175 -15.84 -16.65 -10.52
CA GLY A 175 -15.00 -15.77 -11.32
C GLY A 175 -15.45 -15.63 -12.76
N TYR A 176 -14.80 -14.72 -13.46
CA TYR A 176 -15.11 -14.30 -14.82
C TYR A 176 -13.85 -14.19 -15.66
N ASN A 177 -13.83 -14.81 -16.84
CA ASN A 177 -12.78 -14.57 -17.82
C ASN A 177 -13.15 -13.34 -18.66
N ALA A 178 -12.51 -12.21 -18.39
CA ALA A 178 -12.79 -10.94 -19.05
C ALA A 178 -12.12 -10.81 -20.42
N ARG A 179 -11.21 -11.74 -20.75
CA ARG A 179 -10.56 -11.78 -22.06
C ARG A 179 -11.55 -12.19 -23.16
N ALA A 180 -11.15 -11.98 -24.42
CA ALA A 180 -11.99 -12.20 -25.60
C ALA A 180 -12.76 -13.54 -25.55
N GLY A 181 -14.09 -13.47 -25.43
CA GLY A 181 -14.99 -14.62 -25.34
C GLY A 181 -15.82 -14.70 -24.06
N GLY A 182 -15.46 -13.96 -22.99
CA GLY A 182 -16.34 -13.70 -21.84
C GLY A 182 -16.98 -14.94 -21.23
N MET A 183 -16.22 -15.78 -20.53
CA MET A 183 -16.73 -17.06 -20.00
C MET A 183 -16.74 -17.06 -18.48
N GLU A 184 -17.93 -17.19 -17.88
CA GLU A 184 -18.07 -17.53 -16.46
C GLU A 184 -17.47 -18.91 -16.20
N GLY A 185 -16.69 -19.06 -15.12
CA GLY A 185 -16.11 -20.35 -14.73
C GLY A 185 -14.70 -20.66 -15.27
N ASP A 186 -14.16 -19.88 -16.22
CA ASP A 186 -12.81 -20.09 -16.78
C ASP A 186 -11.78 -19.09 -16.20
N PHE A 187 -11.57 -19.17 -14.89
CA PHE A 187 -10.74 -18.21 -14.14
C PHE A 187 -9.54 -18.87 -13.46
N MET A 188 -9.14 -20.06 -13.91
CA MET A 188 -7.98 -20.77 -13.36
C MET A 188 -6.68 -20.03 -13.68
N ASP A 189 -5.79 -20.00 -12.69
CA ASP A 189 -4.48 -19.40 -12.83
C ASP A 189 -3.47 -20.39 -13.41
N TYR A 190 -2.77 -19.95 -14.45
CA TYR A 190 -1.67 -20.69 -15.09
C TYR A 190 -0.34 -19.93 -15.07
N ASN A 191 -0.35 -18.71 -14.53
CA ASN A 191 0.84 -17.87 -14.37
C ASN A 191 1.38 -17.96 -12.93
N GLY A 192 0.49 -17.86 -11.94
CA GLY A 192 0.80 -17.89 -10.51
C GLY A 192 0.63 -16.56 -9.79
N HIS A 193 0.61 -15.43 -10.53
CA HIS A 193 0.48 -14.10 -9.95
C HIS A 193 -0.83 -13.90 -9.20
N GLY A 194 -1.99 -14.14 -9.84
CA GLY A 194 -3.28 -13.93 -9.21
C GLY A 194 -3.55 -14.88 -8.03
N THR A 195 -3.04 -16.11 -8.06
CA THR A 195 -3.09 -17.03 -6.90
C THR A 195 -2.23 -16.52 -5.75
N HIS A 196 -1.07 -15.91 -6.02
CA HIS A 196 -0.20 -15.34 -5.00
C HIS A 196 -0.83 -14.13 -4.32
N VAL A 197 -1.40 -13.21 -5.12
CA VAL A 197 -2.18 -12.05 -4.64
C VAL A 197 -3.37 -12.51 -3.78
N ALA A 198 -4.12 -13.52 -4.25
CA ALA A 198 -5.26 -14.06 -3.50
C ALA A 198 -4.87 -14.64 -2.13
N GLY A 199 -3.70 -15.29 -2.02
CA GLY A 199 -3.20 -15.80 -0.74
C GLY A 199 -2.84 -14.71 0.27
N ILE A 200 -2.30 -13.58 -0.18
CA ILE A 200 -1.98 -12.45 0.72
C ILE A 200 -3.28 -11.87 1.28
N ILE A 201 -4.24 -11.57 0.40
CA ILE A 201 -5.57 -11.08 0.79
C ILE A 201 -6.25 -12.06 1.75
N HIS A 202 -6.21 -13.36 1.44
CA HIS A 202 -6.80 -14.39 2.29
C HIS A 202 -6.12 -14.52 3.65
N THR A 203 -4.81 -14.29 3.74
CA THR A 203 -4.08 -14.37 5.01
C THR A 203 -4.53 -13.27 5.98
N ILE A 204 -4.76 -12.07 5.46
CA ILE A 204 -5.19 -10.90 6.25
C ILE A 204 -6.70 -10.97 6.53
N ALA A 205 -7.51 -11.29 5.51
CA ALA A 205 -8.98 -11.37 5.63
C ALA A 205 -9.50 -12.80 5.34
N PRO A 206 -9.31 -13.76 6.26
CA PRO A 206 -9.56 -15.18 6.00
C PRO A 206 -11.03 -15.57 5.80
N GLN A 207 -11.97 -14.70 6.17
CA GLN A 207 -13.41 -14.88 5.92
C GLN A 207 -13.96 -14.02 4.78
N ALA A 208 -13.12 -13.23 4.12
CA ALA A 208 -13.52 -12.54 2.90
C ALA A 208 -13.76 -13.55 1.77
N THR A 209 -14.80 -13.30 0.98
CA THR A 209 -15.14 -14.09 -0.20
C THR A 209 -14.39 -13.55 -1.42
N LEU A 210 -13.70 -14.42 -2.16
CA LEU A 210 -12.86 -14.03 -3.29
C LEU A 210 -13.50 -14.39 -4.64
N TYR A 211 -13.43 -13.45 -5.58
CA TYR A 211 -13.81 -13.64 -6.98
C TYR A 211 -12.60 -13.44 -7.90
N ALA A 212 -12.34 -14.44 -8.75
CA ALA A 212 -11.27 -14.37 -9.73
C ALA A 212 -11.75 -13.69 -11.01
N VAL A 213 -11.21 -12.53 -11.35
CA VAL A 213 -11.52 -11.84 -12.62
C VAL A 213 -10.29 -11.88 -13.50
N ARG A 214 -10.27 -12.81 -14.45
CA ARG A 214 -9.11 -13.04 -15.30
C ARG A 214 -9.06 -12.00 -16.41
N VAL A 215 -8.14 -11.05 -16.29
CA VAL A 215 -7.85 -9.99 -17.28
C VAL A 215 -6.48 -10.17 -17.92
N LEU A 216 -5.59 -10.95 -17.29
CA LEU A 216 -4.25 -11.26 -17.77
C LEU A 216 -4.13 -12.70 -18.29
N ASP A 217 -3.16 -12.90 -19.17
CA ASP A 217 -2.84 -14.17 -19.80
C ASP A 217 -1.78 -14.96 -19.04
N GLU A 218 -1.39 -16.11 -19.60
CA GLU A 218 -0.38 -16.99 -18.99
C GLU A 218 1.01 -16.35 -18.90
N ALA A 219 1.29 -15.32 -19.72
CA ALA A 219 2.51 -14.53 -19.66
C ALA A 219 2.40 -13.31 -18.74
N GLY A 220 1.26 -13.12 -18.06
CA GLY A 220 1.02 -11.97 -17.18
C GLY A 220 0.71 -10.67 -17.94
N GLY A 221 0.36 -10.76 -19.24
CA GLY A 221 0.00 -9.61 -20.07
C GLY A 221 -1.48 -9.60 -20.46
N GLY A 222 -2.00 -8.43 -20.78
CA GLY A 222 -3.37 -8.26 -21.26
C GLY A 222 -3.53 -6.98 -22.08
N TYR A 223 -4.77 -6.61 -22.37
CA TYR A 223 -5.11 -5.33 -22.97
C TYR A 223 -5.99 -4.49 -22.03
N LEU A 224 -5.92 -3.17 -22.17
CA LEU A 224 -6.80 -2.24 -21.44
C LEU A 224 -8.28 -2.64 -21.55
N SER A 225 -8.70 -3.11 -22.72
CA SER A 225 -10.07 -3.58 -22.93
C SER A 225 -10.46 -4.77 -22.04
N ASP A 226 -9.51 -5.67 -21.72
CA ASP A 226 -9.76 -6.81 -20.85
C ASP A 226 -10.02 -6.34 -19.42
N LEU A 227 -9.26 -5.34 -18.94
CA LEU A 227 -9.47 -4.67 -17.65
C LEU A 227 -10.84 -3.98 -17.59
N ILE A 228 -11.18 -3.17 -18.61
CA ILE A 228 -12.47 -2.48 -18.69
C ILE A 228 -13.64 -3.48 -18.68
N ASN A 229 -13.50 -4.61 -19.39
CA ASN A 229 -14.52 -5.64 -19.39
C ASN A 229 -14.64 -6.35 -18.02
N GLY A 230 -13.52 -6.60 -17.35
CA GLY A 230 -13.50 -7.16 -15.99
C GLY A 230 -14.22 -6.24 -15.00
N LEU A 231 -13.92 -4.95 -15.00
CA LEU A 231 -14.59 -3.95 -14.18
C LEU A 231 -16.08 -3.80 -14.56
N SER A 232 -16.44 -3.97 -15.84
CA SER A 232 -17.84 -3.97 -16.28
C SER A 232 -18.63 -5.14 -15.70
N TRP A 233 -17.99 -6.30 -15.57
CA TRP A 233 -18.58 -7.45 -14.88
C TRP A 233 -18.71 -7.19 -13.37
N VAL A 234 -17.69 -6.60 -12.72
CA VAL A 234 -17.76 -6.20 -11.30
C VAL A 234 -18.90 -5.21 -11.07
N TYR A 235 -19.10 -4.23 -11.96
CA TYR A 235 -20.20 -3.27 -11.86
C TYR A 235 -21.58 -3.95 -11.82
N GLN A 236 -21.72 -5.12 -12.43
CA GLN A 236 -22.95 -5.92 -12.40
C GLN A 236 -23.11 -6.75 -11.12
N GLN A 237 -22.05 -6.88 -10.30
CA GLN A 237 -22.09 -7.56 -9.01
C GLN A 237 -22.38 -6.54 -7.89
N PRO A 238 -23.56 -6.58 -7.25
CA PRO A 238 -23.92 -5.59 -6.24
C PRO A 238 -23.24 -5.80 -4.88
N ALA A 239 -22.69 -6.99 -4.62
CA ALA A 239 -22.13 -7.35 -3.32
C ALA A 239 -20.59 -7.21 -3.24
N ILE A 240 -19.91 -7.04 -4.38
CA ILE A 240 -18.47 -6.79 -4.40
C ILE A 240 -18.21 -5.38 -3.89
N ARG A 241 -17.37 -5.28 -2.87
CA ARG A 241 -17.01 -4.02 -2.19
C ARG A 241 -15.54 -3.66 -2.33
N VAL A 242 -14.69 -4.64 -2.66
CA VAL A 242 -13.25 -4.43 -2.84
C VAL A 242 -12.83 -4.95 -4.20
N VAL A 243 -12.00 -4.17 -4.89
CA VAL A 243 -11.38 -4.54 -6.15
C VAL A 243 -9.87 -4.39 -5.99
N ASN A 244 -9.14 -5.49 -6.15
CA ASN A 244 -7.68 -5.48 -6.24
C ASN A 244 -7.27 -5.48 -7.73
N MET A 245 -6.37 -4.56 -8.09
CA MET A 245 -5.74 -4.46 -9.40
C MET A 245 -4.22 -4.35 -9.24
N SER A 246 -3.56 -5.50 -9.09
CA SER A 246 -2.09 -5.61 -8.98
C SER A 246 -1.40 -5.63 -10.36
N LEU A 247 -1.77 -4.67 -11.22
CA LEU A 247 -1.33 -4.53 -12.61
C LEU A 247 -1.23 -3.05 -13.01
N GLY A 248 -0.46 -2.74 -14.05
CA GLY A 248 -0.26 -1.35 -14.47
C GLY A 248 0.07 -1.13 -15.95
N PHE A 249 -0.05 0.12 -16.38
CA PHE A 249 0.29 0.62 -17.72
C PHE A 249 0.47 2.16 -17.73
N TYR A 250 1.19 2.68 -18.73
CA TYR A 250 1.64 4.09 -18.71
C TYR A 250 0.63 5.13 -19.21
N GLN A 251 -0.29 4.74 -20.11
CA GLN A 251 -1.17 5.69 -20.78
C GLN A 251 -2.57 5.69 -20.17
N GLY A 252 -2.97 6.80 -19.55
CA GLY A 252 -4.33 6.96 -19.00
C GLY A 252 -5.43 6.84 -20.06
N SER A 253 -6.62 6.44 -19.62
CA SER A 253 -7.80 6.21 -20.43
C SER A 253 -9.03 6.85 -19.78
N PRO A 254 -9.62 7.89 -20.38
CA PRO A 254 -10.88 8.46 -19.91
C PRO A 254 -11.99 7.41 -19.78
N LEU A 255 -12.02 6.43 -20.69
CA LEU A 255 -12.97 5.32 -20.65
C LEU A 255 -12.80 4.44 -19.41
N LEU A 256 -11.56 4.15 -19.02
CA LEU A 256 -11.28 3.44 -17.78
C LEU A 256 -11.64 4.28 -16.56
N GLN A 257 -11.29 5.58 -16.54
CA GLN A 257 -11.64 6.45 -15.41
C GLN A 257 -13.16 6.52 -15.21
N GLN A 258 -13.93 6.56 -16.30
CA GLN A 258 -15.39 6.57 -16.22
C GLN A 258 -15.93 5.33 -15.48
N ILE A 259 -15.41 4.13 -15.74
CA ILE A 259 -15.88 2.93 -15.04
C ILE A 259 -15.39 2.87 -13.59
N VAL A 260 -14.17 3.37 -13.32
CA VAL A 260 -13.63 3.53 -11.97
C VAL A 260 -14.56 4.46 -11.15
N GLN A 261 -14.91 5.64 -11.68
CA GLN A 261 -15.88 6.56 -11.03
C GLN A 261 -17.24 5.93 -10.75
N LEU A 262 -17.77 5.15 -11.70
CA LEU A 262 -19.04 4.43 -11.53
C LEU A 262 -18.98 3.37 -10.41
N LEU A 263 -17.83 2.72 -10.23
CA LEU A 263 -17.60 1.75 -9.17
C LEU A 263 -17.43 2.43 -7.80
N GLN A 264 -16.64 3.51 -7.73
CA GLN A 264 -16.49 4.30 -6.51
C GLN A 264 -17.84 4.85 -6.01
N GLN A 265 -18.67 5.37 -6.91
CA GLN A 265 -20.04 5.83 -6.60
C GLN A 265 -20.96 4.71 -6.09
N LYS A 266 -20.65 3.45 -6.37
CA LYS A 266 -21.35 2.27 -5.82
C LYS A 266 -20.76 1.81 -4.47
N GLY A 267 -19.79 2.54 -3.93
CA GLY A 267 -19.09 2.20 -2.70
C GLY A 267 -18.04 1.10 -2.86
N VAL A 268 -17.57 0.85 -4.09
CA VAL A 268 -16.50 -0.13 -4.33
C VAL A 268 -15.14 0.54 -4.11
N VAL A 269 -14.36 0.01 -3.18
CA VAL A 269 -12.98 0.44 -2.93
C VAL A 269 -12.08 -0.24 -3.95
N MET A 270 -11.28 0.54 -4.68
CA MET A 270 -10.37 0.03 -5.70
C MET A 270 -8.93 0.26 -5.23
N VAL A 271 -8.22 -0.83 -4.95
CA VAL A 271 -6.84 -0.85 -4.49
C VAL A 271 -5.93 -1.29 -5.63
N THR A 272 -4.86 -0.54 -5.87
CA THR A 272 -4.05 -0.64 -7.08
C THR A 272 -2.57 -0.54 -6.75
N SER A 273 -1.73 -1.27 -7.49
CA SER A 273 -0.29 -1.11 -7.40
C SER A 273 0.17 0.14 -8.17
N VAL A 274 1.13 0.89 -7.62
CA VAL A 274 1.62 2.15 -8.24
C VAL A 274 2.55 1.94 -9.42
N GLY A 275 3.12 0.74 -9.53
CA GLY A 275 4.10 0.41 -10.55
C GLY A 275 5.39 -0.15 -10.01
N ASN A 276 5.97 -1.10 -10.75
CA ASN A 276 7.38 -1.44 -10.63
C ASN A 276 8.20 -0.77 -11.75
N TYR A 277 9.41 -0.31 -11.46
CA TYR A 277 10.34 0.24 -12.46
C TYR A 277 10.79 -0.80 -13.50
N ASP A 278 10.82 -0.40 -14.78
CA ASP A 278 11.22 -1.26 -15.90
C ASP A 278 12.72 -1.13 -16.29
N CYS A 279 13.55 -0.50 -15.44
CA CYS A 279 14.98 -0.34 -15.67
C CYS A 279 15.73 -1.48 -14.96
N GLY A 280 16.65 -2.17 -15.64
CA GLY A 280 17.40 -3.28 -15.03
C GLY A 280 18.01 -2.89 -13.70
N ILE A 281 17.69 -3.67 -12.66
CA ILE A 281 18.24 -3.56 -11.30
C ILE A 281 19.76 -3.43 -11.40
N PRO A 282 20.39 -2.33 -10.92
CA PRO A 282 21.83 -2.27 -10.81
C PRO A 282 22.31 -3.46 -9.98
N ALA A 283 23.28 -4.21 -10.48
CA ALA A 283 23.84 -5.40 -9.81
C ALA A 283 24.63 -5.07 -8.51
N SER A 284 24.43 -3.89 -7.91
CA SER A 284 25.21 -3.37 -6.79
C SER A 284 24.52 -3.41 -5.43
N GLU A 285 23.30 -3.92 -5.31
CA GLU A 285 22.72 -4.28 -3.99
C GLU A 285 23.14 -5.70 -3.55
N GLY A 286 24.39 -6.06 -3.86
CA GLY A 286 25.09 -7.14 -3.19
C GLY A 286 25.86 -6.53 -2.02
N GLY A 287 25.28 -6.63 -0.81
CA GLY A 287 26.01 -6.39 0.42
C GLY A 287 27.35 -7.14 0.46
N ASP A 288 28.30 -6.51 1.14
CA ASP A 288 29.73 -6.84 1.23
C ASP A 288 30.14 -8.29 0.91
N SER A 289 31.06 -8.41 -0.05
CA SER A 289 31.71 -9.66 -0.38
C SER A 289 32.65 -10.11 0.76
N ILE A 290 32.14 -10.93 1.67
CA ILE A 290 32.97 -11.73 2.57
C ILE A 290 33.49 -12.94 1.79
N GLY A 291 34.72 -12.81 1.31
CA GLY A 291 35.73 -13.86 1.18
C GLY A 291 35.35 -15.21 0.55
N ALA A 292 35.59 -15.35 -0.76
CA ALA A 292 35.99 -16.62 -1.34
C ALA A 292 37.27 -16.44 -2.17
N THR A 293 38.38 -16.85 -1.57
CA THR A 293 39.70 -16.97 -2.18
C THR A 293 39.68 -17.89 -3.39
N SER A 294 40.18 -17.44 -4.53
CA SER A 294 40.94 -18.31 -5.45
C SER A 294 41.93 -17.50 -6.28
N GLU A 295 43.16 -17.99 -6.27
CA GLU A 295 44.41 -17.40 -6.74
C GLU A 295 44.46 -17.14 -8.26
N GLY A 296 45.18 -16.06 -8.64
CA GLY A 296 46.26 -16.16 -9.63
C GLY A 296 46.09 -15.40 -10.95
N GLY A 297 46.93 -14.37 -11.14
CA GLY A 297 47.50 -14.02 -12.45
C GLY A 297 47.54 -12.54 -12.80
N ASP A 298 48.67 -11.89 -12.52
CA ASP A 298 49.46 -10.94 -13.33
C ASP A 298 48.75 -10.00 -14.33
N SER A 299 49.13 -8.74 -14.60
CA SER A 299 50.07 -7.73 -14.09
C SER A 299 50.02 -6.57 -15.12
N GLU A 300 50.23 -5.33 -14.66
CA GLU A 300 50.76 -4.15 -15.40
C GLU A 300 49.87 -3.27 -16.32
N GLY A 301 49.93 -1.96 -16.02
CA GLY A 301 49.93 -0.81 -16.95
C GLY A 301 48.55 -0.22 -17.27
N GLY A 302 48.27 1.07 -17.18
CA GLY A 302 49.10 2.26 -17.09
C GLY A 302 48.39 3.41 -17.84
N ASP A 303 48.37 4.57 -17.20
CA ASP A 303 48.24 5.94 -17.73
C ASP A 303 46.95 6.47 -18.39
N SER A 304 46.64 7.66 -17.87
CA SER A 304 45.76 8.73 -18.30
C SER A 304 46.06 9.30 -19.69
N GLU A 305 45.03 9.78 -20.41
CA GLU A 305 44.82 11.20 -20.76
C GLU A 305 43.65 11.36 -21.76
N GLY A 306 43.07 12.56 -21.76
CA GLY A 306 41.77 12.87 -22.33
C GLY A 306 41.65 12.89 -23.85
N GLY A 307 40.40 12.95 -24.29
CA GLY A 307 40.01 13.25 -25.65
C GLY A 307 38.56 13.67 -25.69
N ASP A 308 38.31 14.98 -25.83
CA ASP A 308 37.01 15.47 -26.23
C ASP A 308 36.62 14.86 -27.59
N GLY A 309 35.37 14.44 -27.67
CA GLY A 309 34.80 13.80 -28.84
C GLY A 309 33.30 14.03 -28.78
N SER A 310 32.88 15.21 -29.21
CA SER A 310 31.48 15.50 -29.50
C SER A 310 30.99 14.56 -30.60
N GLY A 311 30.39 13.44 -30.20
CA GLY A 311 29.61 12.53 -31.04
C GLY A 311 28.23 12.41 -30.41
N GLY A 312 27.20 12.92 -31.10
CA GLY A 312 25.83 12.65 -30.72
C GLY A 312 25.50 11.20 -31.00
N ASP A 313 25.18 10.44 -29.96
CA ASP A 313 24.63 9.10 -30.06
C ASP A 313 23.34 9.04 -29.25
N GLY A 314 22.32 8.45 -29.87
CA GLY A 314 20.91 8.66 -29.58
C GLY A 314 20.48 8.38 -28.15
N ALA A 315 19.54 9.20 -27.69
CA ALA A 315 18.68 8.86 -26.57
C ALA A 315 18.05 7.48 -26.84
N GLY A 316 18.53 6.47 -26.11
CA GLY A 316 17.68 5.34 -25.73
C GLY A 316 16.45 5.87 -24.98
N PRO A 317 15.38 5.08 -24.83
CA PRO A 317 14.15 5.56 -24.20
C PRO A 317 14.51 6.17 -22.84
N SER A 318 14.24 7.47 -22.69
CA SER A 318 14.40 8.18 -21.44
C SER A 318 13.53 7.50 -20.39
N CYS A 319 14.13 7.01 -19.31
CA CYS A 319 13.42 6.39 -18.20
C CYS A 319 12.35 7.34 -17.66
N THR A 320 11.12 6.85 -17.50
CA THR A 320 10.00 7.62 -16.97
C THR A 320 9.68 7.19 -15.54
N TRP A 321 9.95 8.07 -14.59
CA TRP A 321 9.63 7.99 -13.16
C TRP A 321 8.14 8.32 -12.94
N GLN A 322 7.23 7.56 -13.52
CA GLN A 322 5.80 7.90 -13.49
C GLN A 322 4.97 6.75 -12.96
N VAL A 323 4.21 7.02 -11.90
CA VAL A 323 3.14 6.15 -11.38
C VAL A 323 2.30 5.66 -12.56
N LYS A 324 2.00 4.36 -12.58
CA LYS A 324 1.24 3.72 -13.65
C LYS A 324 -0.27 3.90 -13.39
N TYR A 325 -1.05 3.83 -14.46
CA TYR A 325 -2.50 3.66 -14.34
C TYR A 325 -2.80 2.18 -14.03
N PRO A 326 -3.84 1.87 -13.22
CA PRO A 326 -4.89 2.77 -12.75
C PRO A 326 -4.56 3.63 -11.52
N ALA A 327 -3.44 3.44 -10.81
CA ALA A 327 -3.15 4.11 -9.54
C ALA A 327 -3.17 5.64 -9.57
N ARG A 328 -2.95 6.25 -10.73
CA ARG A 328 -3.05 7.71 -10.93
C ARG A 328 -4.47 8.28 -10.95
N TYR A 329 -5.50 7.45 -10.87
CA TYR A 329 -6.86 7.95 -10.79
C TYR A 329 -7.15 8.33 -9.33
N PRO A 330 -7.66 9.55 -9.07
CA PRO A 330 -7.97 9.99 -7.70
C PRO A 330 -9.04 9.11 -7.03
N GLU A 331 -9.80 8.34 -7.81
CA GLU A 331 -10.81 7.40 -7.34
C GLU A 331 -10.23 6.05 -6.86
N THR A 332 -8.92 5.80 -7.04
CA THR A 332 -8.25 4.56 -6.64
C THR A 332 -7.22 4.78 -5.55
N ILE A 333 -7.08 3.80 -4.66
CA ILE A 333 -6.01 3.76 -3.65
C ILE A 333 -4.76 3.17 -4.31
N GLY A 334 -3.76 4.01 -4.57
CA GLY A 334 -2.44 3.66 -5.07
C GLY A 334 -1.52 3.22 -3.94
N VAL A 335 -0.96 2.02 -4.06
CA VAL A 335 -0.13 1.39 -3.03
C VAL A 335 1.32 1.21 -3.48
N GLY A 336 2.23 1.82 -2.74
CA GLY A 336 3.69 1.64 -2.86
C GLY A 336 4.21 0.44 -2.06
N ALA A 337 5.47 0.05 -2.29
CA ALA A 337 6.06 -1.15 -1.68
C ALA A 337 7.23 -0.83 -0.74
N THR A 338 7.20 -1.41 0.47
CA THR A 338 8.32 -1.42 1.42
C THR A 338 9.08 -2.75 1.43
N ASP A 339 10.34 -2.70 1.88
CA ASP A 339 11.13 -3.88 2.23
C ASP A 339 10.89 -4.31 3.70
N SER A 340 11.63 -5.31 4.17
CA SER A 340 11.50 -5.85 5.52
C SER A 340 11.98 -4.93 6.65
N THR A 341 12.59 -3.81 6.30
CA THR A 341 13.05 -2.76 7.23
C THR A 341 12.18 -1.51 7.16
N ALA A 342 11.01 -1.61 6.54
CA ALA A 342 10.05 -0.53 6.32
C ALA A 342 10.56 0.58 5.38
N ASN A 343 11.67 0.34 4.66
CA ASN A 343 12.15 1.28 3.65
C ASN A 343 11.41 1.11 2.33
N ILE A 344 11.14 2.22 1.65
CA ILE A 344 10.54 2.20 0.30
C ILE A 344 11.49 1.48 -0.65
N THR A 345 10.96 0.48 -1.36
CA THR A 345 11.77 -0.35 -2.26
C THR A 345 12.21 0.42 -3.50
N THR A 346 13.44 0.16 -3.94
CA THR A 346 14.03 0.80 -5.14
C THR A 346 13.34 0.44 -6.45
N TYR A 347 12.48 -0.58 -6.46
CA TYR A 347 11.63 -0.90 -7.62
C TYR A 347 10.27 -0.18 -7.58
N SER A 348 9.82 0.33 -6.43
CA SER A 348 8.54 1.02 -6.29
C SER A 348 8.61 2.38 -6.96
N VAL A 349 7.72 2.64 -7.91
CA VAL A 349 7.77 3.90 -8.66
C VAL A 349 7.57 5.12 -7.74
N GLU A 350 8.50 6.08 -7.81
CA GLU A 350 8.52 7.33 -7.04
C GLU A 350 7.72 8.45 -7.71
N GLY A 351 7.09 9.31 -6.90
CA GLY A 351 6.46 10.57 -7.32
C GLY A 351 5.07 10.83 -6.71
N VAL A 352 4.97 11.93 -5.94
CA VAL A 352 3.86 12.78 -5.41
C VAL A 352 2.42 12.24 -5.18
N GLU A 353 2.01 11.03 -5.55
CA GLU A 353 0.62 10.56 -5.36
C GLU A 353 0.55 9.05 -5.08
N VAL A 354 1.11 8.61 -3.96
CA VAL A 354 0.84 7.28 -3.39
C VAL A 354 -0.03 7.51 -2.15
N ASP A 355 -1.10 6.74 -1.97
CA ASP A 355 -1.97 6.92 -0.80
C ASP A 355 -1.33 6.34 0.47
N VAL A 356 -0.78 5.11 0.36
CA VAL A 356 -0.11 4.39 1.45
C VAL A 356 0.97 3.45 0.89
N VAL A 357 1.89 3.02 1.74
CA VAL A 357 2.83 1.93 1.42
C VAL A 357 2.54 0.68 2.24
N ALA A 358 2.93 -0.48 1.70
CA ALA A 358 2.74 -1.77 2.36
C ALA A 358 3.85 -2.76 2.00
N PRO A 359 4.00 -3.87 2.72
CA PRO A 359 5.06 -4.85 2.47
C PRO A 359 5.04 -5.39 1.04
N GLY A 360 6.06 -5.02 0.26
CA GLY A 360 6.30 -5.53 -1.10
C GLY A 360 7.47 -6.50 -1.18
N GLY A 361 8.40 -6.43 -0.21
CA GLY A 361 9.57 -7.31 -0.10
C GLY A 361 10.66 -7.01 -1.13
N THR A 362 11.78 -7.72 -1.06
CA THR A 362 12.90 -7.59 -2.00
C THR A 362 13.22 -8.93 -2.64
N ARG A 363 14.26 -8.96 -3.49
CA ARG A 363 14.75 -10.23 -4.03
C ARG A 363 15.32 -11.12 -2.91
N GLU A 364 15.96 -10.51 -1.93
CA GLU A 364 16.63 -11.15 -0.79
C GLU A 364 15.61 -11.59 0.25
N VAL A 365 14.61 -10.75 0.52
CA VAL A 365 13.54 -10.98 1.49
C VAL A 365 12.18 -10.83 0.80
N PRO A 366 11.75 -11.82 0.00
CA PRO A 366 10.49 -11.73 -0.74
C PRO A 366 9.27 -12.04 0.14
N VAL A 367 8.09 -11.70 -0.38
CA VAL A 367 6.80 -12.07 0.23
C VAL A 367 6.42 -13.48 -0.19
N LEU A 368 6.14 -14.34 0.79
CA LEU A 368 5.68 -15.71 0.61
C LEU A 368 4.14 -15.74 0.60
N SER A 369 3.55 -16.43 -0.38
CA SER A 369 2.10 -16.66 -0.43
C SER A 369 1.79 -17.90 -1.30
N THR A 370 0.50 -18.21 -1.49
CA THR A 370 0.01 -19.38 -2.23
C THR A 370 0.43 -19.37 -3.70
N TYR A 371 0.55 -20.56 -4.29
CA TYR A 371 0.93 -20.75 -5.70
C TYR A 371 0.10 -21.90 -6.32
N PRO A 372 -0.20 -21.86 -7.63
CA PRO A 372 -1.02 -22.90 -8.27
C PRO A 372 -0.52 -24.32 -8.03
N GLY A 373 -1.45 -25.26 -7.85
CA GLY A 373 -1.18 -26.67 -7.57
C GLY A 373 -1.09 -27.03 -6.09
N GLY A 374 -1.50 -26.12 -5.20
CA GLY A 374 -1.51 -26.36 -3.74
C GLY A 374 -0.16 -26.13 -3.05
N GLY A 375 0.74 -25.39 -3.68
CA GLY A 375 2.08 -25.07 -3.16
C GLY A 375 2.22 -23.59 -2.79
N TYR A 376 3.44 -23.16 -2.51
CA TYR A 376 3.73 -21.76 -2.19
C TYR A 376 4.69 -21.17 -3.22
N GLY A 377 4.71 -19.84 -3.29
CA GLY A 377 5.58 -19.08 -4.15
C GLY A 377 6.06 -17.81 -3.45
N VAL A 378 7.17 -17.28 -3.95
CA VAL A 378 7.74 -16.03 -3.47
C VAL A 378 7.75 -15.00 -4.61
N GLY A 379 7.45 -13.76 -4.26
CA GLY A 379 7.47 -12.61 -5.15
C GLY A 379 7.81 -11.34 -4.38
N SER A 380 8.31 -10.35 -5.10
CA SER A 380 8.52 -8.98 -4.60
C SER A 380 7.85 -8.00 -5.55
N GLY A 381 7.32 -6.88 -5.07
CA GLY A 381 6.62 -5.94 -5.95
C GLY A 381 5.51 -5.13 -5.28
N THR A 382 5.10 -4.07 -5.96
CA THR A 382 3.90 -3.30 -5.59
C THR A 382 2.61 -4.12 -5.72
N SER A 383 2.60 -5.21 -6.50
CA SER A 383 1.49 -6.18 -6.52
C SER A 383 1.25 -6.87 -5.18
N GLN A 384 2.32 -7.22 -4.45
CA GLN A 384 2.24 -7.81 -3.12
C GLN A 384 1.76 -6.77 -2.11
N ALA A 385 2.30 -5.55 -2.17
CA ALA A 385 1.88 -4.45 -1.31
C ALA A 385 0.39 -4.12 -1.47
N ALA A 386 -0.10 -3.95 -2.71
CA ALA A 386 -1.52 -3.71 -2.99
C ALA A 386 -2.43 -4.85 -2.49
N ALA A 387 -1.92 -6.09 -2.46
CA ALA A 387 -2.65 -7.22 -1.90
C ALA A 387 -2.79 -7.14 -0.37
N HIS A 388 -1.78 -6.62 0.34
CA HIS A 388 -1.88 -6.37 1.78
C HIS A 388 -2.98 -5.35 2.09
N VAL A 389 -2.94 -4.19 1.41
CA VAL A 389 -3.97 -3.15 1.56
C VAL A 389 -5.35 -3.67 1.20
N SER A 390 -5.48 -4.47 0.14
CA SER A 390 -6.77 -5.08 -0.23
C SER A 390 -7.32 -6.02 0.85
N GLY A 391 -6.44 -6.76 1.53
CA GLY A 391 -6.79 -7.56 2.70
C GLY A 391 -7.25 -6.69 3.87
N LEU A 392 -6.49 -5.63 4.18
CA LEU A 392 -6.84 -4.69 5.26
C LEU A 392 -8.18 -4.01 4.99
N VAL A 393 -8.41 -3.47 3.79
CA VAL A 393 -9.71 -2.91 3.38
C VAL A 393 -10.86 -3.90 3.59
N ALA A 394 -10.65 -5.18 3.30
CA ALA A 394 -11.65 -6.20 3.55
C ALA A 394 -11.91 -6.45 5.05
N LEU A 395 -10.91 -6.26 5.92
CA LEU A 395 -11.11 -6.24 7.38
C LEU A 395 -11.89 -5.02 7.81
N LEU A 396 -11.50 -3.81 7.38
CA LEU A 396 -12.18 -2.56 7.74
C LEU A 396 -13.65 -2.61 7.36
N LEU A 397 -13.98 -3.10 6.16
CA LEU A 397 -15.37 -3.30 5.72
C LEU A 397 -16.10 -4.43 6.45
N GLY A 398 -15.36 -5.40 7.02
CA GLY A 398 -15.91 -6.44 7.89
C GLY A 398 -16.26 -5.91 9.27
N VAL A 399 -15.49 -4.93 9.77
CA VAL A 399 -15.74 -4.18 11.00
C VAL A 399 -16.91 -3.22 10.79
N ASN A 400 -16.83 -2.37 9.76
CA ASN A 400 -17.84 -1.38 9.43
C ASN A 400 -18.21 -1.43 7.93
N PRO A 401 -19.30 -2.15 7.58
CA PRO A 401 -19.76 -2.25 6.20
C PRO A 401 -20.25 -0.93 5.59
N SER A 402 -20.43 0.13 6.38
CA SER A 402 -20.94 1.42 5.90
C SER A 402 -19.85 2.34 5.34
N LEU A 403 -18.56 2.05 5.62
CA LEU A 403 -17.44 2.87 5.15
C LEU A 403 -17.50 3.07 3.63
N THR A 404 -17.40 4.32 3.20
CA THR A 404 -17.26 4.71 1.80
C THR A 404 -15.81 4.50 1.32
N PRO A 405 -15.54 4.56 0.01
CA PRO A 405 -14.17 4.52 -0.48
C PRO A 405 -13.29 5.65 0.05
N ASP A 406 -13.85 6.82 0.31
CA ASP A 406 -13.10 7.96 0.84
C ASP A 406 -12.82 7.77 2.34
N ASP A 407 -13.79 7.28 3.11
CA ASP A 407 -13.60 6.89 4.52
C ASP A 407 -12.48 5.85 4.69
N ILE A 408 -12.45 4.87 3.79
CA ILE A 408 -11.41 3.83 3.80
C ILE A 408 -10.04 4.42 3.49
N ARG A 409 -9.97 5.33 2.51
CA ARG A 409 -8.72 6.02 2.19
C ARG A 409 -8.23 6.80 3.41
N MET A 410 -9.11 7.59 4.03
CA MET A 410 -8.82 8.38 5.22
C MET A 410 -8.29 7.50 6.35
N VAL A 411 -9.03 6.45 6.75
CA VAL A 411 -8.57 5.50 7.78
C VAL A 411 -7.21 4.89 7.45
N LEU A 412 -6.96 4.57 6.18
CA LEU A 412 -5.66 4.01 5.79
C LEU A 412 -4.53 5.01 5.89
N GLN A 413 -4.79 6.29 5.63
CA GLN A 413 -3.79 7.36 5.63
C GLN A 413 -3.51 7.87 7.04
N ASP A 414 -4.55 8.11 7.82
CA ASP A 414 -4.45 8.71 9.15
C ASP A 414 -3.88 7.73 10.20
N THR A 415 -3.99 6.43 9.96
CA THR A 415 -3.34 5.42 10.81
C THR A 415 -2.04 4.90 10.20
N ALA A 416 -1.55 5.50 9.12
CA ALA A 416 -0.31 5.04 8.50
C ALA A 416 0.89 5.52 9.33
N LEU A 417 1.80 4.62 9.67
CA LEU A 417 3.05 4.97 10.34
C LEU A 417 3.92 5.80 9.38
N ASP A 418 4.31 7.00 9.79
CA ASP A 418 5.26 7.78 9.00
C ASP A 418 6.62 7.07 9.01
N LEU A 419 7.21 6.98 7.82
CA LEU A 419 8.51 6.35 7.63
C LEU A 419 9.65 7.38 7.64
N GLY A 420 9.33 8.68 7.82
CA GLY A 420 10.33 9.74 7.96
C GLY A 420 11.11 10.08 6.69
N VAL A 421 10.76 9.49 5.55
CA VAL A 421 11.57 9.60 4.33
C VAL A 421 11.35 10.96 3.65
N THR A 422 12.21 11.95 3.94
CA THR A 422 12.14 13.25 3.27
C THR A 422 12.52 13.16 1.78
N GLY A 423 11.52 13.31 0.90
CA GLY A 423 11.72 13.75 -0.48
C GLY A 423 11.65 12.72 -1.62
N THR A 424 11.19 11.48 -1.40
CA THR A 424 11.10 10.46 -2.48
C THR A 424 9.72 9.82 -2.65
N LEU A 425 8.89 9.75 -1.59
CA LEU A 425 7.44 9.56 -1.62
C LEU A 425 6.80 10.48 -0.56
N GLN A 426 6.62 11.77 -0.87
CA GLN A 426 5.98 12.70 0.07
C GLN A 426 4.54 12.26 0.37
N GLY A 427 4.22 12.00 1.65
CA GLY A 427 2.85 11.89 2.19
C GLY A 427 2.23 10.50 2.26
N ALA A 428 2.99 9.40 2.21
CA ALA A 428 2.45 8.04 2.30
C ALA A 428 3.13 7.21 3.39
N GLY A 429 2.44 6.99 4.51
CA GLY A 429 2.89 6.12 5.60
C GLY A 429 2.72 4.62 5.30
N LEU A 430 3.39 3.79 6.10
CA LEU A 430 3.20 2.34 6.12
C LEU A 430 1.88 1.99 6.81
N ILE A 431 1.06 1.17 6.18
CA ILE A 431 -0.22 0.75 6.79
C ILE A 431 -0.03 0.11 8.16
N ASP A 432 -0.80 0.57 9.14
CA ASP A 432 -0.97 -0.10 10.43
C ASP A 432 -2.33 -0.81 10.46
N ALA A 433 -2.32 -2.14 10.38
CA ALA A 433 -3.55 -2.93 10.42
C ALA A 433 -4.20 -2.93 11.81
N ALA A 434 -3.40 -2.89 12.88
CA ALA A 434 -3.91 -2.86 14.25
C ALA A 434 -4.69 -1.58 14.46
N PHE A 435 -4.07 -0.45 14.17
CA PHE A 435 -4.67 0.84 14.41
C PHE A 435 -5.84 1.12 13.45
N ALA A 436 -5.69 0.83 12.15
CA ALA A 436 -6.79 0.98 11.19
C ALA A 436 -8.06 0.21 11.58
N THR A 437 -7.92 -1.01 12.12
CA THR A 437 -9.10 -1.81 12.54
C THR A 437 -9.75 -1.32 13.82
N GLN A 438 -9.04 -0.57 14.66
CA GLN A 438 -9.59 0.14 15.81
C GLN A 438 -10.32 1.42 15.38
N LEU A 439 -9.84 2.09 14.32
CA LEU A 439 -10.41 3.35 13.82
C LEU A 439 -11.66 3.16 12.95
N ALA A 440 -11.70 2.12 12.12
CA ALA A 440 -12.81 1.84 11.19
C ALA A 440 -14.25 1.84 11.78
N PRO A 441 -14.52 1.37 13.02
CA PRO A 441 -15.84 1.49 13.63
C PRO A 441 -16.30 2.92 13.86
N LEU A 442 -15.36 3.87 13.93
CA LEU A 442 -15.55 5.16 14.57
C LEU A 442 -15.65 6.33 13.57
N VAL A 443 -15.47 6.09 12.27
CA VAL A 443 -15.51 7.15 11.24
C VAL A 443 -16.83 7.94 11.22
N CYS A 444 -16.69 9.26 11.07
CA CYS A 444 -17.76 10.24 11.05
C CYS A 444 -18.75 10.12 9.88
N PHE A 445 -20.02 9.75 10.18
CA PHE A 445 -21.09 9.65 9.17
C PHE A 445 -22.23 10.66 9.37
N GLY A 446 -22.43 11.55 8.40
CA GLY A 446 -23.60 12.43 8.36
C GLY A 446 -24.96 11.72 8.22
N GLN A 447 -25.01 10.46 7.74
CA GLN A 447 -26.28 9.72 7.55
C GLN A 447 -26.85 9.13 8.87
N TYR A 448 -26.01 8.97 9.90
CA TYR A 448 -26.42 8.43 11.20
C TYR A 448 -26.39 9.45 12.34
N ALA A 449 -26.08 10.71 12.02
CA ALA A 449 -26.06 11.82 12.95
C ALA A 449 -27.39 11.95 13.72
N THR A 450 -27.30 11.83 15.04
CA THR A 450 -28.38 12.20 15.98
C THR A 450 -28.58 13.72 16.00
N MET A 451 -27.52 14.48 15.72
CA MET A 451 -27.51 15.93 15.61
C MET A 451 -26.56 16.37 14.50
N MET A 452 -26.96 17.37 13.72
CA MET A 452 -26.17 17.91 12.61
C MET A 452 -26.23 19.43 12.63
N GLY A 453 -25.07 20.08 12.53
CA GLY A 453 -24.90 21.52 12.39
C GLY A 453 -25.14 22.01 10.96
N THR A 454 -24.49 23.10 10.62
CA THR A 454 -24.58 23.84 9.37
C THR A 454 -23.19 24.17 8.85
N GLU A 455 -23.09 24.87 7.72
CA GLU A 455 -21.80 25.31 7.16
C GLU A 455 -21.24 26.57 7.85
N GLY A 456 -21.66 26.87 9.07
CA GLY A 456 -21.12 27.97 9.86
C GLY A 456 -21.27 27.70 11.34
N ASP A 457 -20.58 28.50 12.16
CA ASP A 457 -20.38 28.29 13.59
C ASP A 457 -21.66 27.90 14.37
N ASP A 458 -21.65 26.70 14.92
CA ASP A 458 -22.73 26.08 15.67
C ASP A 458 -22.33 25.76 17.12
N ILE A 459 -23.35 25.57 17.97
CA ILE A 459 -23.17 25.06 19.33
C ILE A 459 -24.08 23.84 19.47
N LEU A 460 -23.46 22.66 19.49
CA LEU A 460 -24.11 21.37 19.49
C LEU A 460 -23.89 20.69 20.85
N SER A 461 -24.90 20.01 21.37
CA SER A 461 -24.79 19.34 22.66
C SER A 461 -25.65 18.09 22.69
N GLY A 462 -25.01 16.96 22.94
CA GLY A 462 -25.60 15.64 23.07
C GLY A 462 -26.39 15.45 24.36
N THR A 463 -26.59 14.21 24.69
CA THR A 463 -27.34 13.67 25.81
C THR A 463 -26.42 12.76 26.63
N PRO A 464 -26.82 12.32 27.84
CA PRO A 464 -26.01 11.37 28.62
C PRO A 464 -26.01 9.92 28.09
N GLY A 465 -26.12 9.69 26.78
CA GLY A 465 -25.90 8.37 26.21
C GLY A 465 -25.63 8.47 24.73
N THR A 466 -25.07 7.42 24.11
CA THR A 466 -24.53 7.41 22.74
C THR A 466 -25.24 8.32 21.74
N ASP A 467 -24.53 9.37 21.38
CA ASP A 467 -24.88 10.35 20.38
C ASP A 467 -23.94 10.28 19.18
N VAL A 468 -24.43 10.78 18.05
CA VAL A 468 -23.63 11.02 16.85
C VAL A 468 -23.86 12.48 16.46
N ILE A 469 -22.84 13.31 16.56
CA ILE A 469 -22.91 14.75 16.35
C ILE A 469 -21.94 15.15 15.24
N VAL A 470 -22.43 15.91 14.26
CA VAL A 470 -21.61 16.38 13.12
C VAL A 470 -21.78 17.89 12.97
N GLY A 471 -20.71 18.67 13.09
CA GLY A 471 -20.66 20.13 12.95
C GLY A 471 -20.86 20.59 11.50
N LEU A 472 -20.09 19.98 10.59
CA LEU A 472 -19.97 20.23 9.15
C LEU A 472 -18.91 21.28 8.81
N GLY A 473 -19.20 22.57 8.96
CA GLY A 473 -18.15 23.56 8.75
C GLY A 473 -18.46 24.86 9.46
N GLY A 474 -17.48 25.75 9.53
CA GLY A 474 -17.49 26.82 10.52
C GLY A 474 -16.74 26.37 11.77
N ASN A 475 -16.66 27.27 12.76
CA ASN A 475 -15.95 27.00 14.00
C ASN A 475 -16.97 26.62 15.08
N ASP A 476 -17.11 25.33 15.33
CA ASP A 476 -18.16 24.72 16.10
C ASP A 476 -17.75 24.44 17.55
N ILE A 477 -18.75 24.40 18.45
CA ILE A 477 -18.58 23.92 19.82
C ILE A 477 -19.47 22.70 20.00
N ILE A 478 -18.87 21.54 20.26
CA ILE A 478 -19.55 20.25 20.39
C ILE A 478 -19.33 19.69 21.79
N GLN A 479 -20.41 19.22 22.44
CA GLN A 479 -20.35 18.54 23.74
C GLN A 479 -21.10 17.22 23.71
N GLY A 480 -20.43 16.08 23.91
CA GLY A 480 -21.02 14.73 23.97
C GLY A 480 -21.84 14.50 25.24
N LYS A 481 -21.16 14.62 26.41
CA LYS A 481 -21.56 14.27 27.79
C LYS A 481 -21.23 12.82 28.15
N ASP A 482 -22.06 12.16 28.94
CA ASP A 482 -21.86 10.74 29.22
C ASP A 482 -22.32 9.96 27.98
N GLY A 483 -21.72 8.80 27.68
CA GLY A 483 -22.06 8.03 26.50
C GLY A 483 -20.81 7.51 25.83
N ASN A 484 -20.98 6.62 24.87
CA ASN A 484 -19.93 6.34 23.90
C ASN A 484 -20.40 7.05 22.64
N ASP A 485 -19.85 8.23 22.39
CA ASP A 485 -20.30 9.21 21.41
C ASP A 485 -19.38 9.23 20.18
N LEU A 486 -19.92 9.75 19.08
CA LEU A 486 -19.19 10.01 17.86
C LEU A 486 -19.37 11.49 17.53
N LEU A 487 -18.30 12.26 17.62
CA LEU A 487 -18.31 13.72 17.56
C LEU A 487 -17.38 14.20 16.44
N CYS A 488 -17.92 14.97 15.50
CA CYS A 488 -17.19 15.44 14.33
C CYS A 488 -17.33 16.95 14.21
N GLY A 489 -16.22 17.68 14.19
CA GLY A 489 -16.18 19.12 13.95
C GLY A 489 -16.50 19.41 12.48
N GLY A 490 -15.61 18.96 11.60
CA GLY A 490 -15.71 19.19 10.17
C GLY A 490 -14.69 20.24 9.75
N ALA A 491 -15.07 21.21 8.94
CA ALA A 491 -14.13 22.21 8.44
C ALA A 491 -14.20 23.53 9.21
N GLY A 492 -13.10 23.95 9.84
CA GLY A 492 -13.02 25.16 10.65
C GLY A 492 -12.35 24.85 11.98
N ASP A 493 -12.11 25.88 12.80
CA ASP A 493 -11.43 25.68 14.08
C ASP A 493 -12.48 25.29 15.15
N ASP A 494 -12.57 24.00 15.44
CA ASP A 494 -13.60 23.37 16.25
C ASP A 494 -13.15 23.12 17.70
N SER A 495 -14.13 23.05 18.61
CA SER A 495 -13.90 22.69 20.01
C SER A 495 -14.85 21.58 20.42
N ILE A 496 -14.30 20.40 20.70
CA ILE A 496 -15.05 19.17 20.96
C ILE A 496 -14.71 18.65 22.36
N GLU A 497 -15.73 18.46 23.18
CA GLU A 497 -15.65 17.90 24.53
C GLU A 497 -16.50 16.62 24.58
N ALA A 498 -15.86 15.46 24.79
CA ALA A 498 -16.50 14.15 24.71
C ALA A 498 -17.28 13.83 25.98
N GLY A 499 -16.59 13.63 27.11
CA GLY A 499 -17.19 13.53 28.43
C GLY A 499 -16.87 12.20 29.13
N TYR A 500 -17.86 11.34 29.35
CA TYR A 500 -17.62 10.04 30.02
C TYR A 500 -18.09 8.88 29.17
N GLY A 501 -17.20 7.92 28.91
CA GLY A 501 -17.42 6.72 28.12
C GLY A 501 -16.45 6.69 26.95
N ASP A 502 -16.42 5.59 26.20
CA ASP A 502 -15.42 5.43 25.14
C ASP A 502 -15.90 6.16 23.87
N ASP A 503 -15.33 7.33 23.61
CA ASP A 503 -15.76 8.30 22.62
C ASP A 503 -14.84 8.33 21.38
N PHE A 504 -15.38 8.84 20.28
CA PHE A 504 -14.60 9.16 19.08
C PHE A 504 -14.77 10.62 18.70
N LEU A 505 -13.66 11.30 18.50
CA LEU A 505 -13.59 12.70 18.13
C LEU A 505 -12.79 12.84 16.82
N ASP A 506 -13.34 13.60 15.88
CA ASP A 506 -12.72 13.96 14.61
C ASP A 506 -12.85 15.48 14.45
N GLY A 507 -11.72 16.18 14.54
CA GLY A 507 -11.64 17.64 14.34
C GLY A 507 -11.95 17.99 12.89
N GLY A 508 -11.17 17.42 11.98
CA GLY A 508 -11.22 17.67 10.55
C GLY A 508 -10.15 18.70 10.15
N PRO A 509 -10.34 19.45 9.05
CA PRO A 509 -9.42 20.53 8.72
C PRO A 509 -9.72 21.81 9.51
N GLY A 510 -8.72 22.35 10.22
CA GLY A 510 -8.82 23.54 11.07
C GLY A 510 -7.83 23.46 12.22
N ASP A 511 -7.64 24.54 12.99
CA ASP A 511 -6.88 24.46 14.24
C ASP A 511 -7.85 24.07 15.39
N ASP A 512 -7.96 22.79 15.70
CA ASP A 512 -8.98 22.18 16.57
C ASP A 512 -8.53 21.97 18.03
N LEU A 513 -9.52 21.88 18.92
CA LEU A 513 -9.36 21.49 20.31
C LEU A 513 -10.24 20.29 20.65
N LEU A 514 -9.63 19.15 20.93
CA LEU A 514 -10.30 17.89 21.23
C LEU A 514 -9.99 17.43 22.67
N ASP A 515 -11.02 17.16 23.47
CA ASP A 515 -10.93 16.72 24.87
C ASP A 515 -11.81 15.47 25.07
N GLY A 516 -11.16 14.30 25.24
CA GLY A 516 -11.81 12.99 25.48
C GLY A 516 -12.39 12.86 26.89
N GLN A 517 -11.72 13.47 27.86
CA GLN A 517 -12.00 13.42 29.29
C GLN A 517 -11.89 12.05 29.96
N GLY A 518 -12.78 11.10 29.70
CA GLY A 518 -12.79 9.88 30.49
C GLY A 518 -13.47 8.70 29.84
N GLY A 519 -12.69 7.69 29.50
CA GLY A 519 -13.07 6.58 28.66
C GLY A 519 -11.82 6.09 27.96
N ASN A 520 -11.95 5.06 27.12
CA ASN A 520 -10.88 4.77 26.18
C ASN A 520 -11.24 5.44 24.85
N ASP A 521 -10.72 6.64 24.64
CA ASP A 521 -11.15 7.55 23.60
C ASP A 521 -10.24 7.47 22.37
N VAL A 522 -10.77 7.89 21.23
CA VAL A 522 -9.99 8.03 19.99
C VAL A 522 -10.20 9.44 19.45
N LEU A 523 -9.11 10.21 19.38
CA LEU A 523 -9.10 11.60 18.94
C LEU A 523 -8.26 11.70 17.66
N ILE A 524 -8.87 12.15 16.57
CA ILE A 524 -8.19 12.50 15.32
C ILE A 524 -8.34 14.01 15.12
N ALA A 525 -7.23 14.72 15.05
CA ALA A 525 -7.23 16.14 14.78
C ALA A 525 -7.50 16.41 13.30
N GLY A 526 -6.59 16.01 12.41
CA GLY A 526 -6.75 16.16 10.97
C GLY A 526 -5.68 17.06 10.39
N ALA A 527 -6.05 18.23 9.87
CA ALA A 527 -5.08 19.14 9.29
C ALA A 527 -5.18 20.53 9.94
N GLY A 528 -4.11 20.96 10.59
CA GLY A 528 -4.06 22.21 11.34
C GLY A 528 -3.04 22.16 12.46
N ASN A 529 -3.04 23.16 13.33
CA ASN A 529 -2.23 23.09 14.56
C ASN A 529 -3.19 22.79 15.71
N ASP A 530 -3.30 21.52 16.04
CA ASP A 530 -4.36 21.01 16.88
C ASP A 530 -3.90 20.79 18.33
N ALA A 531 -4.87 20.71 19.24
CA ALA A 531 -4.64 20.36 20.64
C ALA A 531 -5.57 19.23 21.06
N LEU A 532 -4.98 18.11 21.49
CA LEU A 532 -5.68 16.88 21.88
C LEU A 532 -5.35 16.54 23.34
N ASP A 533 -6.37 16.20 24.12
CA ASP A 533 -6.25 15.69 25.50
C ASP A 533 -7.12 14.43 25.64
N GLY A 534 -6.51 13.26 25.84
CA GLY A 534 -7.22 11.98 26.01
C GLY A 534 -7.94 11.92 27.35
N GLY A 535 -7.22 12.21 28.43
CA GLY A 535 -7.77 12.36 29.76
C GLY A 535 -7.59 11.11 30.61
N TYR A 536 -8.66 10.38 30.92
CA TYR A 536 -8.61 9.16 31.75
C TYR A 536 -9.00 7.93 30.95
N GLY A 537 -8.12 6.94 30.89
CA GLY A 537 -8.35 5.67 30.21
C GLY A 537 -7.27 5.46 29.17
N ASN A 538 -7.38 4.40 28.39
CA ASN A 538 -6.36 4.09 27.38
C ASN A 538 -6.81 4.68 26.05
N ASP A 539 -6.17 5.79 25.67
CA ASP A 539 -6.61 6.64 24.59
C ASP A 539 -5.72 6.49 23.35
N VAL A 540 -6.26 6.89 22.18
CA VAL A 540 -5.49 6.99 20.94
C VAL A 540 -5.65 8.38 20.33
N LEU A 541 -4.54 9.08 20.17
CA LEU A 541 -4.48 10.46 19.68
C LEU A 541 -3.66 10.52 18.38
N VAL A 542 -4.22 11.13 17.33
CA VAL A 542 -3.56 11.35 16.04
C VAL A 542 -3.61 12.84 15.71
N GLY A 543 -2.44 13.48 15.64
CA GLY A 543 -2.29 14.89 15.29
C GLY A 543 -2.61 15.14 13.82
N GLY A 544 -1.92 14.44 12.92
CA GLY A 544 -2.08 14.63 11.47
C GLY A 544 -1.18 15.74 10.93
N GLU A 545 -1.60 16.49 9.91
CA GLU A 545 -0.76 17.56 9.35
C GLU A 545 -0.74 18.79 10.28
N GLY A 546 0.43 19.43 10.43
CA GLY A 546 0.64 20.66 11.21
C GLY A 546 1.21 20.44 12.61
N ASN A 547 1.48 21.52 13.35
CA ASN A 547 2.23 21.45 14.61
C ASN A 547 1.28 21.24 15.79
N ASN A 548 1.17 20.01 16.28
CA ASN A 548 0.15 19.59 17.23
C ASN A 548 0.66 19.52 18.66
N LEU A 549 -0.29 19.59 19.60
CA LEU A 549 -0.07 19.33 21.02
C LEU A 549 -0.95 18.16 21.46
N LEU A 550 -0.34 17.03 21.81
CA LEU A 550 -1.04 15.83 22.26
C LEU A 550 -0.70 15.52 23.72
N SER A 551 -1.72 15.16 24.49
CA SER A 551 -1.62 14.73 25.89
C SER A 551 -2.46 13.46 26.08
N GLY A 552 -1.82 12.32 26.39
CA GLY A 552 -2.51 11.05 26.65
C GLY A 552 -3.30 11.12 27.95
N GLY A 553 -2.61 11.34 29.07
CA GLY A 553 -3.23 11.55 30.38
C GLY A 553 -2.98 10.38 31.32
N ASP A 554 -4.04 9.85 31.94
CA ASP A 554 -3.98 8.69 32.84
C ASP A 554 -4.38 7.42 32.07
N GLY A 555 -3.43 6.56 31.71
CA GLY A 555 -3.71 5.30 31.02
C GLY A 555 -2.51 4.78 30.27
N SER A 556 -2.72 3.73 29.46
CA SER A 556 -1.71 3.32 28.49
C SER A 556 -2.17 3.80 27.12
N ASP A 557 -1.54 4.87 26.65
CA ASP A 557 -2.01 5.67 25.52
C ASP A 557 -1.15 5.47 24.27
N ILE A 558 -1.72 5.78 23.11
CA ILE A 558 -1.02 5.80 21.83
C ILE A 558 -1.13 7.19 21.23
N LEU A 559 0.01 7.85 21.00
CA LEU A 559 0.08 9.19 20.42
C LEU A 559 0.89 9.16 19.13
N GLN A 560 0.34 9.75 18.06
CA GLN A 560 1.01 9.93 16.77
C GLN A 560 1.00 11.42 16.39
N GLY A 561 2.18 12.01 16.23
CA GLY A 561 2.37 13.42 15.86
C GLY A 561 1.96 13.68 14.42
N GLY A 562 2.81 13.26 13.47
CA GLY A 562 2.57 13.48 12.05
C GLY A 562 3.85 13.91 11.32
N PRO A 563 3.73 14.67 10.21
CA PRO A 563 4.88 15.07 9.40
C PRO A 563 5.46 16.45 9.74
N ASP A 564 4.98 17.11 10.81
CA ASP A 564 5.35 18.48 11.23
C ASP A 564 5.84 18.50 12.70
N GLN A 565 6.11 19.67 13.28
CA GLN A 565 6.74 19.74 14.62
C GLN A 565 5.71 19.56 15.75
N ASP A 566 5.74 18.41 16.39
CA ASP A 566 4.75 18.04 17.39
C ASP A 566 5.28 18.06 18.83
N ILE A 567 4.37 18.28 19.78
CA ILE A 567 4.63 18.18 21.22
C ILE A 567 3.71 17.12 21.79
N MET A 568 4.29 16.04 22.33
CA MET A 568 3.56 14.91 22.88
C MET A 568 3.92 14.64 24.33
N GLN A 569 2.89 14.34 25.13
CA GLN A 569 3.00 13.96 26.53
C GLN A 569 2.21 12.67 26.75
N GLY A 570 2.88 11.58 27.15
CA GLY A 570 2.23 10.30 27.46
C GLY A 570 1.38 10.43 28.73
N GLY A 571 2.03 10.61 29.87
CA GLY A 571 1.37 10.89 31.14
C GLY A 571 1.62 9.79 32.17
N TYR A 572 0.56 9.15 32.67
CA TYR A 572 0.66 8.07 33.64
C TYR A 572 0.21 6.74 33.06
N GLY A 573 1.14 5.81 32.91
CA GLY A 573 0.92 4.45 32.45
C GLY A 573 1.94 4.11 31.38
N ASP A 574 1.86 2.91 30.81
CA ASP A 574 2.84 2.49 29.80
C ASP A 574 2.38 2.99 28.41
N ASP A 575 3.03 4.02 27.87
CA ASP A 575 2.58 4.75 26.68
C ASP A 575 3.42 4.45 25.42
N LEU A 576 2.83 4.70 24.25
CA LEU A 576 3.49 4.64 22.94
C LEU A 576 3.38 5.99 22.23
N LEU A 577 4.52 6.65 21.99
CA LEU A 577 4.60 7.95 21.32
C LEU A 577 5.42 7.82 20.03
N ASP A 578 4.87 8.27 18.90
CA ASP A 578 5.54 8.33 17.61
C ASP A 578 5.52 9.76 17.05
N GLY A 579 6.70 10.38 16.93
CA GLY A 579 6.93 11.73 16.40
C GLY A 579 6.54 11.84 14.94
N GLY A 580 6.97 10.86 14.14
CA GLY A 580 6.86 10.91 12.69
C GLY A 580 8.01 11.70 12.07
N ALA A 581 7.71 12.72 11.27
CA ALA A 581 8.73 13.62 10.74
C ALA A 581 8.54 15.00 11.37
N GLY A 582 9.62 15.70 11.70
CA GLY A 582 9.48 16.93 12.45
C GLY A 582 10.71 17.24 13.27
N ASP A 583 10.68 18.35 14.01
CA ASP A 583 11.61 18.51 15.12
C ASP A 583 10.74 18.34 16.38
N ASP A 584 10.61 17.12 16.88
CA ASP A 584 9.54 16.76 17.81
C ASP A 584 9.99 16.80 19.28
N PHE A 585 9.02 16.99 20.16
CA PHE A 585 9.22 16.89 21.60
C PHE A 585 8.32 15.81 22.19
N LEU A 586 8.92 14.73 22.69
CA LEU A 586 8.22 13.59 23.28
C LEU A 586 8.60 13.45 24.76
N ASP A 587 7.60 13.38 25.64
CA ASP A 587 7.79 13.13 27.08
C ASP A 587 6.84 12.03 27.58
N GLY A 588 7.38 10.83 27.85
CA GLY A 588 6.60 9.68 28.34
C GLY A 588 6.07 9.89 29.76
N GLN A 589 6.80 10.65 30.56
CA GLN A 589 6.52 10.96 31.97
C GLN A 589 6.56 9.76 32.91
N GLY A 590 5.58 8.85 32.89
CA GLY A 590 5.35 7.95 34.02
C GLY A 590 4.79 6.59 33.67
N GLY A 591 5.60 5.71 33.11
CA GLY A 591 5.39 4.28 33.06
C GLY A 591 6.58 3.62 32.41
N ASN A 592 6.39 2.48 31.75
CA ASN A 592 7.42 1.91 30.87
C ASN A 592 7.04 2.27 29.45
N ASP A 593 7.60 3.37 28.96
CA ASP A 593 7.13 4.04 27.76
C ASP A 593 7.96 3.63 26.54
N MET A 594 7.38 3.75 25.36
CA MET A 594 8.05 3.57 24.08
C MET A 594 7.93 4.85 23.26
N LEU A 595 9.06 5.51 23.01
CA LEU A 595 9.13 6.78 22.31
C LEU A 595 9.96 6.60 21.03
N GLN A 596 9.40 7.02 19.90
CA GLN A 596 10.08 7.05 18.61
C GLN A 596 10.06 8.49 18.07
N GLY A 597 11.25 9.08 17.86
CA GLY A 597 11.40 10.43 17.30
C GLY A 597 11.06 10.47 15.83
N GLY A 598 11.61 9.52 15.06
CA GLY A 598 11.37 9.42 13.64
C GLY A 598 12.41 10.21 12.86
N THR A 599 12.07 11.33 12.23
CA THR A 599 13.07 12.10 11.45
C THR A 599 13.07 13.56 11.76
N GLY A 600 14.27 14.11 11.97
CA GLY A 600 14.55 15.53 12.08
C GLY A 600 15.46 15.83 13.25
N TYR A 601 15.03 16.67 14.18
CA TYR A 601 15.79 16.92 15.41
C TYR A 601 14.86 16.73 16.59
N ASP A 602 14.95 15.57 17.20
CA ASP A 602 13.97 15.16 18.19
C ASP A 602 14.52 15.26 19.61
N VAL A 603 13.60 15.54 20.53
CA VAL A 603 13.88 15.62 21.96
C VAL A 603 12.97 14.66 22.69
N LEU A 604 13.54 13.54 23.14
CA LEU A 604 12.84 12.45 23.80
C LEU A 604 13.21 12.39 25.29
N SER A 605 12.18 12.21 26.12
CA SER A 605 12.28 12.08 27.57
C SER A 605 11.44 10.90 28.03
N GLY A 606 12.08 9.83 28.53
CA GLY A 606 11.39 8.63 29.04
C GLY A 606 10.60 8.95 30.31
N GLY A 607 11.31 9.35 31.37
CA GLY A 607 10.68 9.80 32.60
C GLY A 607 10.87 8.80 33.73
N TYR A 608 9.79 8.31 34.32
CA TYR A 608 9.84 7.33 35.40
C TYR A 608 9.39 5.94 34.95
N GLY A 609 10.32 5.01 34.92
CA GLY A 609 10.08 3.60 34.62
C GLY A 609 11.14 3.10 33.66
N ASN A 610 10.94 1.92 33.08
CA ASN A 610 11.94 1.34 32.19
C ASN A 610 11.54 1.60 30.74
N ASP A 611 12.15 2.61 30.14
CA ASP A 611 11.68 3.16 28.88
C ASP A 611 12.49 2.64 27.68
N ILE A 612 11.88 2.72 26.50
CA ILE A 612 12.52 2.46 25.21
C ILE A 612 12.44 3.74 24.38
N LEU A 613 13.58 4.33 24.05
CA LEU A 613 13.67 5.55 23.24
C LEU A 613 14.45 5.24 21.96
N ASP A 614 13.91 5.62 20.82
CA ASP A 614 14.57 5.57 19.52
C ASP A 614 14.55 6.96 18.88
N GLY A 615 15.72 7.53 18.64
CA GLY A 615 15.88 8.85 18.01
C GLY A 615 15.58 8.86 16.51
N GLY A 616 15.79 7.75 15.81
CA GLY A 616 15.59 7.69 14.36
C GLY A 616 16.68 8.40 13.54
N GLU A 617 16.31 9.18 12.52
CA GLU A 617 17.28 9.97 11.75
C GLU A 617 17.32 11.41 12.25
N GLY A 618 18.49 11.93 12.59
CA GLY A 618 18.52 13.29 13.12
C GLY A 618 19.83 13.70 13.75
N ASN A 619 19.77 14.59 14.73
CA ASN A 619 20.88 14.78 15.68
C ASN A 619 20.26 14.89 17.06
N ASP A 620 19.81 13.78 17.60
CA ASP A 620 18.71 13.79 18.54
C ASP A 620 19.17 13.93 19.99
N GLN A 621 18.25 14.29 20.87
CA GLN A 621 18.49 14.37 22.31
C GLN A 621 17.57 13.42 23.04
N LEU A 622 18.14 12.37 23.64
CA LEU A 622 17.41 11.35 24.38
C LEU A 622 17.80 11.41 25.86
N SER A 623 16.80 11.35 26.74
CA SER A 623 17.01 11.23 28.18
C SER A 623 16.09 10.17 28.78
N GLY A 624 16.67 9.10 29.35
CA GLY A 624 15.90 8.06 30.05
C GLY A 624 15.34 8.54 31.40
N GLN A 625 16.06 9.45 32.06
CA GLN A 625 15.77 9.95 33.41
C GLN A 625 15.83 8.90 34.52
N GLY A 626 14.85 8.02 34.68
CA GLY A 626 14.74 7.21 35.89
C GLY A 626 14.12 5.84 35.68
N GLY A 627 14.97 4.83 35.54
CA GLY A 627 14.67 3.41 35.55
C GLY A 627 15.75 2.68 34.76
N ASP A 628 15.51 1.44 34.35
CA ASP A 628 16.48 0.70 33.53
C ASP A 628 16.09 0.88 32.05
N ASP A 629 16.73 1.83 31.37
CA ASP A 629 16.29 2.31 30.04
C ASP A 629 17.06 1.69 28.86
N VAL A 630 16.42 1.67 27.69
CA VAL A 630 17.03 1.32 26.40
C VAL A 630 16.92 2.50 25.46
N MET A 631 18.04 3.05 25.04
CA MET A 631 18.10 4.19 24.11
C MET A 631 18.91 3.84 22.87
N VAL A 632 18.37 4.21 21.70
CA VAL A 632 19.03 4.12 20.40
C VAL A 632 19.02 5.51 19.77
N GLY A 633 20.20 6.06 19.45
CA GLY A 633 20.33 7.37 18.80
C GLY A 633 19.93 7.34 17.33
N GLY A 634 20.27 6.25 16.63
CA GLY A 634 19.94 6.08 15.21
C GLY A 634 21.00 6.67 14.30
N ALA A 635 20.61 7.41 13.27
CA ALA A 635 21.55 8.03 12.33
C ALA A 635 21.70 9.51 12.65
N GLY A 636 22.90 9.98 13.00
CA GLY A 636 22.98 11.37 13.45
C GLY A 636 24.28 11.77 14.12
N ASN A 637 24.22 12.80 14.97
CA ASN A 637 25.24 13.01 15.99
C ASN A 637 24.47 13.26 17.27
N ASP A 638 24.23 12.18 18.01
CA ASP A 638 23.15 12.18 18.99
C ASP A 638 23.69 12.41 20.39
N MET A 639 22.80 12.80 21.30
CA MET A 639 23.11 13.01 22.71
C MET A 639 22.17 12.18 23.57
N LEU A 640 22.72 11.15 24.22
CA LEU A 640 21.96 10.22 25.05
C LEU A 640 22.40 10.39 26.52
N ASP A 641 21.43 10.58 27.43
CA ASP A 641 21.64 10.60 28.88
C ASP A 641 20.73 9.58 29.59
N GLY A 642 21.33 8.50 30.10
CA GLY A 642 20.61 7.42 30.80
C GLY A 642 19.99 7.82 32.12
N GLY A 643 20.46 8.88 32.78
CA GLY A 643 19.87 9.30 34.04
C GLY A 643 20.19 8.30 35.18
N TYR A 644 19.19 7.68 35.80
CA TYR A 644 19.37 6.79 36.95
C TYR A 644 18.90 5.37 36.65
N GLY A 645 19.78 4.38 36.74
CA GLY A 645 19.38 2.97 36.70
C GLY A 645 20.45 2.06 36.13
N TYR A 646 20.05 1.09 35.32
CA TYR A 646 20.93 0.22 34.55
C TYR A 646 20.61 0.35 33.07
N ASP A 647 21.29 1.29 32.41
CA ASP A 647 20.86 1.71 31.09
C ASP A 647 21.65 1.04 29.97
N PHE A 648 21.00 0.89 28.82
CA PHE A 648 21.62 0.51 27.56
C PHE A 648 21.51 1.67 26.57
N LEU A 649 22.65 2.20 26.15
CA LEU A 649 22.75 3.31 25.20
C LEU A 649 23.45 2.81 23.94
N ASP A 650 22.81 2.94 22.79
CA ASP A 650 23.40 2.72 21.47
C ASP A 650 23.38 4.04 20.69
N GLY A 651 24.55 4.60 20.38
CA GLY A 651 24.64 5.84 19.61
C GLY A 651 24.34 5.67 18.13
N GLY A 652 24.37 4.45 17.58
CA GLY A 652 24.12 4.23 16.16
C GLY A 652 25.22 4.77 15.22
N GLU A 653 24.80 5.36 14.09
CA GLU A 653 25.69 5.93 13.09
C GLU A 653 26.02 7.39 13.40
N GLY A 654 27.30 7.72 13.54
CA GLY A 654 27.76 9.11 13.57
C GLY A 654 28.74 9.42 14.69
N VAL A 655 28.66 10.63 15.24
CA VAL A 655 29.53 11.07 16.36
C VAL A 655 28.69 11.44 17.56
N ASP A 656 28.49 10.44 18.41
CA ASP A 656 27.50 10.54 19.49
C ASP A 656 28.14 10.85 20.83
N LEU A 657 27.35 11.49 21.70
CA LEU A 657 27.67 11.76 23.09
C LEU A 657 26.81 10.90 23.99
N LEU A 658 27.41 9.88 24.59
CA LEU A 658 26.72 8.95 25.49
C LEU A 658 27.12 9.21 26.95
N ASN A 659 26.14 9.54 27.79
CA ASN A 659 26.27 9.66 29.23
C ASN A 659 25.39 8.60 29.90
N GLY A 660 25.99 7.63 30.58
CA GLY A 660 25.23 6.61 31.31
C GLY A 660 24.60 7.11 32.61
N GLY A 661 25.01 8.28 33.10
CA GLY A 661 24.49 8.82 34.34
C GLY A 661 24.85 7.99 35.58
N GLY A 662 23.88 7.80 36.47
CA GLY A 662 24.02 7.13 37.75
C GLY A 662 23.58 5.66 37.68
N GLY A 663 24.52 4.75 37.48
CA GLY A 663 24.15 3.36 37.26
C GLY A 663 25.32 2.40 37.06
N ILE A 664 25.02 1.22 36.52
CA ILE A 664 26.03 0.41 35.81
C ILE A 664 25.53 0.22 34.39
N ASP A 665 26.05 1.07 33.51
CA ASP A 665 25.42 1.26 32.21
C ASP A 665 26.28 0.65 31.11
N THR A 666 25.63 0.31 30.00
CA THR A 666 26.24 -0.28 28.82
C THR A 666 26.11 0.70 27.66
N CYS A 667 27.25 1.09 27.08
CA CYS A 667 27.29 1.98 25.93
C CYS A 667 27.84 1.26 24.70
N LEU A 668 27.17 1.43 23.56
CA LEU A 668 27.61 1.05 22.22
C LEU A 668 27.75 2.32 21.39
N ASN A 669 28.94 2.57 20.84
CA ASN A 669 29.19 3.66 19.90
C ASN A 669 29.93 3.05 18.70
N GLY A 670 29.22 2.90 17.58
CA GLY A 670 29.62 2.04 16.47
C GLY A 670 29.86 0.59 16.91
N GLU A 671 30.87 -0.10 16.37
CA GLU A 671 31.11 -1.53 16.70
C GLU A 671 31.77 -1.79 18.09
N SER A 672 31.84 -0.80 18.99
CA SER A 672 32.57 -0.94 20.26
C SER A 672 31.66 -0.89 21.50
N LEU A 673 31.53 -2.04 22.17
CA LEU A 673 30.87 -2.18 23.48
C LEU A 673 31.81 -1.72 24.60
N SER A 674 31.35 -0.80 25.43
CA SER A 674 32.08 -0.30 26.60
C SER A 674 31.17 0.00 27.79
N LYS A 675 31.76 0.25 28.96
CA LYS A 675 31.04 0.83 30.09
C LYS A 675 30.99 2.34 29.89
N CYS A 676 29.84 2.96 30.08
CA CYS A 676 29.70 4.41 30.03
C CYS A 676 30.57 5.04 31.13
N GLU A 677 31.32 6.12 30.81
CA GLU A 677 32.00 6.91 31.84
C GLU A 677 30.97 7.90 32.46
N PRO A 678 31.00 8.11 33.78
CA PRO A 678 30.07 9.01 34.49
C PRO A 678 30.45 10.50 34.43
#